data_AF-A0AAD4CPL2-F1
#
_entry.id   AF-A0AAD4CPL2-F1
#
_cell.length_a   1.000
_cell.length_b   1.000
_cell.length_c   1.000
_cell.angle_alpha   90.00
_cell.angle_beta   90.00
_cell.angle_gamma   90.00
#
_symmetry.space_group_name_H-M   'P 1'
#
loop_
_entity.id
_entity.type
_entity.pdbx_description
1 polymer ?
#
loop_
_entity_poly.entity_id
_entity_poly.type
_entity_poly.pdbx_seq_one_letter_code
_entity_poly.pdbx_strand_id
1 'polypeptide(L)'
;MSSPSRGPTTPGLELRERASDPIRTDDDYPEGGYGWICVICIFLINAHTWGINSAYGVFLSFYLSHDEFPNTPALVYAFVGGLSISCALLTAPIVTSLSQLLSTRRVVLLGVLLETASLISASFVTHSWQLFLSQGICFGLGMGCLFISTVGIPNQWFKKRRSVSNGIVAAGSGTGGLIYSLATNSMIQQLGFRWALRILGILSFVVNLVCGMLLRERRVSSKPRVPFKPALLKRAPFLLFLAWGFFSILGYVSLLFSLASFAQAVGLGSNDGSLASALLNLGQAIGRPLVGILSDRFGRVKVAGLASALCGILCMVFWTFVSDAASLFAFAILVGLEAGTLWASVAAVAADLVGMDDIDGALGIFWVVLVAPGTVSEVVALQLRDPGSIQGPYFPVQMFTGAMYLVAAGSLGIILMLERKQARGKLDGRSHTHTIILLHGRGSDGVEFADELFSSTTSKLQDLPACLPNWRWVFPTSRVRRDTRFQEDMTAWFDAYSLTDTQERQELQIDGLKESVLHILTILEDEVRLLGGKTDRVYLGGMSQGMATALWTVFFCAAGHGIMEPLGGFLGFCGWLPFAERMEDMERIRELGRSGVACRLREIVSEVFQAEGRSEREDADNVLLTPVLLSHGEDDAWVPVQQGRQAREVLVRQLGMTVEWDEFRGADNDGHWLKEPEAFDRIIRFVEDFVLPGGDSIQASVRARLGRADAKREKSTRRDHPPLGNHFKMVRYAAQDISNTKSARARGSYLRVSFKNTRETAQAINGMKLQRALTFLDNVTNKAEAVPFRRFAGSTGRCAQGKQFGVSKARWPEKSAKFLIDLLKNAEANADTKGLDTGNLVVKHIQVNQAPKGRRRTYRAHGRINPYMTNPCHIELILTEAEEVVPKAAVKRNEHLSSRQRGAQIRQALIEA
;
A
#
# COMPACT_ATOMS: atom_id res chain seq x y z
N MET A 1 50.56 -51.66 -29.64
CA MET A 1 49.29 -52.40 -29.41
C MET A 1 48.26 -51.41 -28.93
N SER A 2 47.53 -50.79 -29.86
CA SER A 2 46.17 -51.19 -30.28
C SER A 2 45.09 -50.78 -29.26
N SER A 3 44.40 -49.69 -29.61
CA SER A 3 43.04 -49.30 -29.17
C SER A 3 42.05 -50.48 -29.25
N PRO A 4 40.91 -50.47 -28.53
CA PRO A 4 39.68 -49.76 -28.97
C PRO A 4 38.81 -49.26 -27.77
N SER A 5 37.71 -48.51 -27.84
CA SER A 5 36.79 -48.00 -28.88
C SER A 5 35.99 -46.84 -28.27
N ARG A 6 35.74 -45.79 -29.06
CA ARG A 6 34.79 -44.70 -28.76
C ARG A 6 33.34 -45.17 -29.00
N GLY A 7 32.43 -44.81 -28.09
CA GLY A 7 30.98 -44.73 -28.32
C GLY A 7 30.53 -43.26 -28.44
N PRO A 8 29.39 -42.97 -29.10
CA PRO A 8 29.13 -41.67 -29.73
C PRO A 8 28.72 -40.58 -28.74
N THR A 9 29.31 -39.39 -28.91
CA THR A 9 28.92 -38.12 -28.31
C THR A 9 27.63 -37.59 -28.93
N THR A 10 26.55 -37.53 -28.15
CA THR A 10 25.43 -36.61 -28.39
C THR A 10 25.75 -35.27 -27.72
N PRO A 11 25.59 -34.12 -28.41
CA PRO A 11 25.84 -32.81 -27.81
C PRO A 11 24.69 -32.48 -26.88
N GLY A 12 24.93 -32.57 -25.56
CA GLY A 12 24.04 -32.04 -24.56
C GLY A 12 24.01 -30.51 -24.70
N LEU A 13 22.84 -29.98 -25.07
CA LEU A 13 22.53 -28.56 -24.94
C LEU A 13 22.84 -28.11 -23.50
N GLU A 14 23.88 -27.30 -23.34
CA GLU A 14 24.08 -26.49 -22.13
C GLU A 14 22.93 -25.47 -22.04
N LEU A 15 21.84 -25.85 -21.37
CA LEU A 15 20.91 -24.89 -20.80
C LEU A 15 21.65 -24.13 -19.70
N ARG A 16 22.16 -22.94 -20.03
CA ARG A 16 22.54 -21.91 -19.05
C ARG A 16 21.34 -21.62 -18.15
N GLU A 17 21.22 -22.31 -17.02
CA GLU A 17 20.33 -21.91 -15.93
C GLU A 17 20.79 -20.54 -15.42
N ARG A 18 20.08 -19.49 -15.84
CA ARG A 18 20.14 -18.19 -15.18
C ARG A 18 19.71 -18.39 -13.73
N ALA A 19 20.60 -18.06 -12.80
CA ALA A 19 20.32 -18.00 -11.37
C ALA A 19 18.99 -17.28 -11.13
N SER A 20 18.05 -17.95 -10.46
CA SER A 20 16.78 -17.36 -10.05
C SER A 20 17.02 -16.37 -8.92
N ASP A 21 16.84 -15.09 -9.22
CA ASP A 21 16.83 -14.01 -8.24
C ASP A 21 15.75 -14.26 -7.17
N PRO A 22 15.98 -13.86 -5.91
CA PRO A 22 15.05 -14.10 -4.82
C PRO A 22 13.72 -13.35 -5.03
N ILE A 23 12.61 -14.03 -4.76
CA ILE A 23 11.25 -13.47 -4.80
C ILE A 23 11.17 -12.29 -3.81
N ARG A 24 11.03 -11.08 -4.34
CA ARG A 24 10.81 -9.83 -3.60
C ARG A 24 9.33 -9.72 -3.22
N THR A 25 9.04 -9.36 -1.96
CA THR A 25 7.68 -9.09 -1.46
C THR A 25 7.08 -7.85 -2.14
N ASP A 26 5.74 -7.76 -2.21
CA ASP A 26 5.01 -6.79 -3.04
C ASP A 26 5.26 -5.31 -2.71
N ASP A 27 5.81 -4.99 -1.54
CA ASP A 27 6.05 -3.61 -1.08
C ASP A 27 7.44 -3.02 -1.36
N ASP A 28 8.38 -3.78 -1.94
CA ASP A 28 9.72 -3.24 -2.23
C ASP A 28 9.71 -2.42 -3.55
N TYR A 29 9.66 -1.09 -3.47
CA TYR A 29 9.86 -0.15 -4.59
C TYR A 29 11.15 0.66 -4.35
N PRO A 30 12.12 0.67 -5.29
CA PRO A 30 13.44 1.26 -5.08
C PRO A 30 13.41 2.78 -5.14
N GLU A 31 12.31 3.37 -5.64
CA GLU A 31 12.12 4.82 -5.77
C GLU A 31 13.30 5.52 -6.50
N GLY A 32 13.93 4.82 -7.46
CA GLY A 32 15.07 5.35 -8.21
C GLY A 32 15.99 4.30 -8.85
N GLY A 33 17.26 4.67 -9.03
CA GLY A 33 18.28 3.83 -9.67
C GLY A 33 18.02 3.63 -11.17
N TYR A 34 18.09 2.38 -11.63
CA TYR A 34 17.83 2.02 -13.04
C TYR A 34 16.41 2.37 -13.50
N GLY A 35 15.47 2.58 -12.57
CA GLY A 35 14.14 3.08 -12.88
C GLY A 35 14.16 4.41 -13.64
N TRP A 36 15.11 5.30 -13.34
CA TRP A 36 15.28 6.57 -14.09
C TRP A 36 15.85 6.37 -15.49
N ILE A 37 16.68 5.36 -15.70
CA ILE A 37 17.14 4.97 -17.04
C ILE A 37 15.94 4.46 -17.86
N CYS A 38 15.08 3.64 -17.26
CA CYS A 38 13.83 3.23 -17.89
C CYS A 38 12.93 4.42 -18.21
N VAL A 39 12.78 5.39 -17.29
CA VAL A 39 12.02 6.63 -17.54
C VAL A 39 12.58 7.39 -18.75
N ILE A 40 13.90 7.60 -18.84
CA ILE A 40 14.54 8.27 -19.99
C ILE A 40 14.33 7.48 -21.29
N CYS A 41 14.47 6.15 -21.25
CA CYS A 41 14.24 5.32 -22.43
C CYS A 41 12.80 5.43 -22.94
N ILE A 42 11.81 5.39 -22.04
CA ILE A 42 10.40 5.46 -22.43
C ILE A 42 10.02 6.89 -22.84
N PHE A 43 10.62 7.91 -22.21
CA PHE A 43 10.55 9.30 -22.67
C PHE A 43 10.99 9.42 -24.14
N LEU A 44 12.16 8.87 -24.48
CA LEU A 44 12.68 8.91 -25.85
C LEU A 44 11.84 8.09 -26.82
N ILE A 45 11.36 6.92 -26.41
CA ILE A 45 10.41 6.12 -27.21
C ILE A 45 9.14 6.93 -27.49
N ASN A 46 8.56 7.58 -26.49
CA ASN A 46 7.38 8.43 -26.67
C ASN A 46 7.67 9.65 -27.56
N ALA A 47 8.87 10.23 -27.46
CA ALA A 47 9.28 11.32 -28.34
C ALA A 47 9.33 10.88 -29.81
N HIS A 48 9.86 9.70 -30.10
CA HIS A 48 10.04 9.19 -31.45
C HIS A 48 8.82 8.43 -32.00
N THR A 49 7.77 8.22 -31.20
CA THR A 49 6.51 7.59 -31.62
C THR A 49 5.39 8.61 -31.66
N TRP A 50 4.83 8.91 -30.48
CA TRP A 50 3.76 9.89 -30.31
C TRP A 50 4.18 11.29 -30.74
N GLY A 51 5.45 11.68 -30.56
CA GLY A 51 5.93 12.98 -31.04
C GLY A 51 5.97 13.07 -32.58
N ILE A 52 6.34 12.00 -33.28
CA ILE A 52 6.24 11.93 -34.75
C ILE A 52 4.76 11.96 -35.16
N ASN A 53 3.90 11.23 -34.44
CA ASN A 53 2.46 11.26 -34.68
C ASN A 53 1.86 12.67 -34.51
N SER A 54 2.30 13.43 -33.50
CA SER A 54 1.87 14.81 -33.29
C SER A 54 2.30 15.74 -34.45
N ALA A 55 3.41 15.45 -35.14
CA ALA A 55 3.82 16.18 -36.33
C ALA A 55 2.96 15.85 -37.57
N TYR A 56 2.05 14.87 -37.50
CA TYR A 56 1.09 14.58 -38.57
C TYR A 56 0.26 15.81 -38.96
N GLY A 57 -0.05 16.72 -38.03
CA GLY A 57 -0.75 17.97 -38.35
C GLY A 57 -0.03 18.81 -39.42
N VAL A 58 1.31 18.78 -39.47
CA VAL A 58 2.11 19.45 -40.50
C VAL A 58 1.99 18.72 -41.84
N PHE A 59 2.02 17.39 -41.84
CA PHE A 59 1.78 16.58 -43.05
C PHE A 59 0.34 16.75 -43.57
N LEU A 60 -0.65 16.77 -42.69
CA LEU A 60 -2.05 17.01 -43.03
C LEU A 60 -2.21 18.38 -43.69
N SER A 61 -1.63 19.42 -43.10
CA SER A 61 -1.61 20.76 -43.69
C SER A 61 -0.95 20.78 -45.08
N PHE A 62 0.17 20.06 -45.25
CA PHE A 62 0.83 19.90 -46.54
C PHE A 62 -0.07 19.19 -47.57
N TYR A 63 -0.68 18.06 -47.22
CA TYR A 63 -1.57 17.30 -48.12
C TYR A 63 -2.84 18.06 -48.50
N LEU A 64 -3.35 18.92 -47.60
CA LEU A 64 -4.52 19.76 -47.89
C LEU A 64 -4.19 20.96 -48.78
N SER A 65 -2.93 21.41 -48.78
CA SER A 65 -2.49 22.59 -49.56
C SER A 65 -1.84 22.22 -50.90
N HIS A 66 -1.46 20.97 -51.11
CA HIS A 66 -0.79 20.48 -52.31
C HIS A 66 -1.57 19.31 -52.93
N ASP A 67 -1.78 19.34 -54.25
CA ASP A 67 -2.49 18.29 -55.00
C ASP A 67 -1.57 17.10 -55.35
N GLU A 68 -0.87 16.55 -54.36
CA GLU A 68 0.02 15.38 -54.53
C GLU A 68 -0.76 14.10 -54.88
N PHE A 69 -2.01 14.00 -54.45
CA PHE A 69 -2.90 12.88 -54.76
C PHE A 69 -4.23 13.39 -55.34
N PRO A 70 -4.32 13.50 -56.67
CA PRO A 70 -5.48 14.08 -57.35
C PRO A 70 -6.81 13.47 -56.91
N ASN A 71 -7.83 14.31 -56.74
CA ASN A 71 -9.19 13.94 -56.36
C ASN A 71 -9.35 13.29 -54.97
N THR A 72 -8.42 13.51 -54.05
CA THR A 72 -8.53 12.97 -52.68
C THR A 72 -9.29 13.94 -51.77
N PRO A 73 -10.41 13.53 -51.15
CA PRO A 73 -11.13 14.39 -50.20
C PRO A 73 -10.30 14.68 -48.94
N ALA A 74 -10.42 15.89 -48.38
CA ALA A 74 -9.74 16.29 -47.13
C ALA A 74 -9.96 15.30 -45.96
N LEU A 75 -11.16 14.70 -45.91
CA LEU A 75 -11.54 13.71 -44.92
C LEU A 75 -10.67 12.45 -44.97
N VAL A 76 -10.19 12.03 -46.15
CA VAL A 76 -9.29 10.89 -46.30
C VAL A 76 -7.99 11.12 -45.52
N TYR A 77 -7.39 12.30 -45.63
CA TYR A 77 -6.17 12.63 -44.90
C TYR A 77 -6.43 12.71 -43.40
N ALA A 78 -7.52 13.35 -42.97
CA ALA A 78 -7.87 13.44 -41.55
C ALA A 78 -8.02 12.05 -40.87
N PHE A 79 -8.62 11.09 -41.58
CA PHE A 79 -8.75 9.73 -41.07
C PHE A 79 -7.41 9.01 -40.87
N VAL A 80 -6.36 9.31 -41.66
CA VAL A 80 -5.07 8.61 -41.52
C VAL A 80 -4.43 8.89 -40.16
N GLY A 81 -4.41 10.16 -39.73
CA GLY A 81 -3.89 10.56 -38.42
C GLY A 81 -4.68 9.94 -37.26
N GLY A 82 -6.01 10.04 -37.29
CA GLY A 82 -6.89 9.45 -36.27
C GLY A 82 -6.81 7.92 -36.22
N LEU A 83 -6.74 7.26 -37.40
CA LEU A 83 -6.64 5.80 -37.51
C LEU A 83 -5.36 5.27 -36.86
N SER A 84 -4.25 6.00 -36.94
CA SER A 84 -3.00 5.60 -36.30
C SER A 84 -3.09 5.50 -34.78
N ILE A 85 -3.75 6.50 -34.14
CA ILE A 85 -4.00 6.52 -32.70
C ILE A 85 -4.91 5.34 -32.33
N SER A 86 -5.98 5.14 -33.10
CA SER A 86 -6.94 4.08 -32.87
C SER A 86 -6.34 2.68 -33.02
N CYS A 87 -5.52 2.46 -34.03
CA CYS A 87 -4.80 1.21 -34.20
C CYS A 87 -3.82 0.98 -33.04
N ALA A 88 -3.11 2.02 -32.58
CA ALA A 88 -2.23 1.91 -31.42
C ALA A 88 -2.98 1.46 -30.16
N LEU A 89 -4.14 2.04 -29.88
CA LEU A 89 -4.96 1.68 -28.73
C LEU A 89 -5.64 0.31 -28.88
N LEU A 90 -6.09 -0.04 -30.09
CA LEU A 90 -6.70 -1.33 -30.40
C LEU A 90 -5.71 -2.50 -30.22
N THR A 91 -4.40 -2.26 -30.35
CA THR A 91 -3.40 -3.29 -30.09
C THR A 91 -3.31 -3.71 -28.63
N ALA A 92 -3.89 -2.95 -27.68
CA ALA A 92 -3.69 -3.19 -26.26
C ALA A 92 -3.98 -4.63 -25.78
N PRO A 93 -5.10 -5.27 -26.15
CA PRO A 93 -5.38 -6.65 -25.74
C PRO A 93 -4.43 -7.66 -26.37
N ILE A 94 -4.06 -7.44 -27.63
CA ILE A 94 -3.15 -8.29 -28.40
C ILE A 94 -1.76 -8.22 -27.78
N VAL A 95 -1.24 -7.01 -27.55
CA VAL A 95 0.08 -6.76 -26.96
C VAL A 95 0.14 -7.26 -25.52
N THR A 96 -0.92 -7.07 -24.74
CA THR A 96 -1.00 -7.59 -23.35
C THR A 96 -0.92 -9.10 -23.32
N SER A 97 -1.60 -9.79 -24.25
CA SER A 97 -1.55 -11.25 -24.39
C SER A 97 -0.20 -11.71 -24.95
N LEU A 98 0.32 -11.04 -25.97
CA LEU A 98 1.59 -11.35 -26.61
C LEU A 98 2.77 -11.16 -25.66
N SER A 99 2.71 -10.19 -24.76
CA SER A 99 3.71 -9.96 -23.71
C SER A 99 3.75 -11.06 -22.64
N GLN A 100 2.79 -11.98 -22.64
CA GLN A 100 2.84 -13.21 -21.83
C GLN A 100 3.60 -14.33 -22.54
N LEU A 101 3.50 -14.38 -23.87
CA LEU A 101 4.12 -15.41 -24.71
C LEU A 101 5.56 -15.02 -25.11
N LEU A 102 5.78 -13.73 -25.30
CA LEU A 102 7.05 -13.12 -25.68
C LEU A 102 7.51 -12.17 -24.57
N SER A 103 8.82 -12.10 -24.33
CA SER A 103 9.37 -11.07 -23.44
C SER A 103 9.06 -9.67 -23.98
N THR A 104 8.72 -8.73 -23.11
CA THR A 104 8.42 -7.31 -23.45
C THR A 104 9.43 -6.68 -24.40
N ARG A 105 10.73 -6.97 -24.26
CA ARG A 105 11.76 -6.50 -25.19
C ARG A 105 11.53 -6.92 -26.65
N ARG A 106 11.04 -8.13 -26.91
CA ARG A 106 10.74 -8.62 -28.26
C ARG A 106 9.54 -7.89 -28.87
N VAL A 107 8.53 -7.59 -28.05
CA VAL A 107 7.34 -6.85 -28.50
C VAL A 107 7.70 -5.39 -28.81
N VAL A 108 8.56 -4.77 -27.99
CA VAL A 108 9.14 -3.44 -28.28
C VAL A 108 9.91 -3.47 -29.60
N LEU A 109 10.79 -4.45 -29.83
CA LEU A 109 11.54 -4.57 -31.10
C LEU A 109 10.63 -4.78 -32.31
N LEU A 110 9.55 -5.56 -32.17
CA LEU A 110 8.54 -5.69 -33.22
C LEU A 110 7.88 -4.33 -33.52
N GLY A 111 7.56 -3.56 -32.49
CA GLY A 111 7.04 -2.20 -32.62
C GLY A 111 7.99 -1.27 -33.38
N VAL A 112 9.28 -1.29 -33.05
CA VAL A 112 10.32 -0.51 -33.77
C VAL A 112 10.35 -0.86 -35.25
N LEU A 113 10.31 -2.16 -35.59
CA LEU A 113 10.34 -2.60 -36.98
C LEU A 113 9.09 -2.17 -37.75
N LEU A 114 7.90 -2.32 -37.16
CA LEU A 114 6.64 -1.90 -37.78
C LEU A 114 6.57 -0.39 -37.99
N GLU A 115 6.93 0.39 -36.97
CA GLU A 115 6.99 1.85 -37.05
C GLU A 115 7.96 2.29 -38.15
N THR A 116 9.17 1.74 -38.18
CA THR A 116 10.17 2.09 -39.20
C THR A 116 9.68 1.72 -40.61
N ALA A 117 9.19 0.49 -40.78
CA ALA A 117 8.66 0.01 -42.05
C ALA A 117 7.51 0.89 -42.55
N SER A 118 6.65 1.37 -41.64
CA SER A 118 5.54 2.25 -41.99
C SER A 118 6.00 3.61 -42.55
N LEU A 119 6.98 4.26 -41.92
CA LEU A 119 7.49 5.57 -42.37
C LEU A 119 8.30 5.46 -43.66
N ILE A 120 9.14 4.41 -43.79
CA ILE A 120 9.90 4.16 -45.02
C ILE A 120 8.95 3.82 -46.17
N SER A 121 7.98 2.94 -45.98
CA SER A 121 7.00 2.59 -47.02
C SER A 121 6.12 3.78 -47.41
N ALA A 122 5.74 4.64 -46.44
CA ALA A 122 5.00 5.86 -46.71
C ALA A 122 5.75 6.81 -47.68
N SER A 123 7.09 6.80 -47.68
CA SER A 123 7.89 7.61 -48.61
C SER A 123 7.77 7.18 -50.09
N PHE A 124 7.27 5.97 -50.35
CA PHE A 124 7.08 5.41 -51.69
C PHE A 124 5.62 5.43 -52.15
N VAL A 125 4.73 6.04 -51.38
CA VAL A 125 3.30 6.09 -51.71
C VAL A 125 3.05 6.85 -53.01
N THR A 126 2.18 6.30 -53.84
CA THR A 126 1.70 6.87 -55.11
C THR A 126 0.19 7.11 -55.12
N HIS A 127 -0.56 6.45 -54.24
CA HIS A 127 -2.01 6.60 -54.12
C HIS A 127 -2.42 6.89 -52.68
N SER A 128 -3.40 7.76 -52.49
CA SER A 128 -3.85 8.20 -51.15
C SER A 128 -4.29 7.05 -50.24
N TRP A 129 -4.88 5.98 -50.78
CA TRP A 129 -5.28 4.81 -49.97
C TRP A 129 -4.09 4.10 -49.29
N GLN A 130 -2.88 4.19 -49.86
CA GLN A 130 -1.68 3.57 -49.30
C GLN A 130 -1.21 4.29 -48.02
N LEU A 131 -1.61 5.56 -47.82
CA LEU A 131 -1.36 6.29 -46.57
C LEU A 131 -2.12 5.65 -45.39
N PHE A 132 -3.31 5.09 -45.63
CA PHE A 132 -4.03 4.35 -44.58
C PHE A 132 -3.28 3.10 -44.15
N LEU A 133 -2.70 2.36 -45.09
CA LEU A 133 -1.97 1.14 -44.76
C LEU A 133 -0.66 1.43 -44.04
N SER A 134 0.09 2.43 -44.54
CA SER A 134 1.39 2.81 -43.99
C SER A 134 1.23 3.64 -42.70
N GLN A 135 0.83 4.90 -42.82
CA GLN A 135 0.77 5.86 -41.70
C GLN A 135 -0.42 5.66 -40.77
N GLY A 136 -1.52 5.06 -41.24
CA GLY A 136 -2.65 4.70 -40.38
C GLY A 136 -2.39 3.40 -39.62
N ILE A 137 -2.53 2.27 -40.31
CA ILE A 137 -2.52 0.93 -39.70
C ILE A 137 -1.11 0.52 -39.27
N CYS A 138 -0.13 0.46 -40.17
CA CYS A 138 1.18 -0.09 -39.84
C CYS A 138 1.91 0.74 -38.77
N PHE A 139 1.90 2.07 -38.92
CA PHE A 139 2.46 2.98 -37.92
C PHE A 139 1.70 2.88 -36.59
N GLY A 140 0.37 2.85 -36.61
CA GLY A 140 -0.44 2.67 -35.41
C GLY A 140 -0.18 1.35 -34.68
N LEU A 141 -0.06 0.24 -35.39
CA LEU A 141 0.32 -1.06 -34.80
C LEU A 141 1.71 -1.02 -34.16
N GLY A 142 2.70 -0.41 -34.84
CA GLY A 142 4.05 -0.23 -34.31
C GLY A 142 4.08 0.62 -33.05
N MET A 143 3.42 1.78 -33.10
CA MET A 143 3.25 2.70 -31.98
C MET A 143 2.52 2.03 -30.80
N GLY A 144 1.49 1.21 -31.06
CA GLY A 144 0.77 0.45 -30.05
C GLY A 144 1.65 -0.60 -29.34
N CYS A 145 2.43 -1.36 -30.10
CA CYS A 145 3.42 -2.29 -29.54
C CYS A 145 4.44 -1.58 -28.66
N LEU A 146 4.91 -0.39 -29.05
CA LEU A 146 5.86 0.40 -28.26
C LEU A 146 5.22 0.97 -26.98
N PHE A 147 4.04 1.57 -27.10
CA PHE A 147 3.36 2.23 -25.97
C PHE A 147 2.84 1.22 -24.94
N ILE A 148 2.04 0.24 -25.36
CA ILE A 148 1.36 -0.69 -24.43
C ILE A 148 2.38 -1.56 -23.69
N SER A 149 3.48 -1.96 -24.36
CA SER A 149 4.53 -2.75 -23.71
C SER A 149 5.36 -1.94 -22.69
N THR A 150 5.36 -0.61 -22.76
CA THR A 150 6.24 0.24 -21.93
C THR A 150 5.52 1.05 -20.86
N VAL A 151 4.23 1.38 -21.06
CA VAL A 151 3.43 2.26 -20.18
C VAL A 151 3.38 1.79 -18.71
N GLY A 152 3.40 0.47 -18.48
CA GLY A 152 3.36 -0.10 -17.12
C GLY A 152 4.71 -0.16 -16.40
N ILE A 153 5.84 0.04 -17.11
CA ILE A 153 7.18 -0.18 -16.54
C ILE A 153 7.52 0.82 -15.43
N PRO A 154 7.29 2.15 -15.56
CA PRO A 154 7.61 3.10 -14.48
C PRO A 154 6.94 2.75 -13.16
N ASN A 155 5.69 2.28 -13.21
CA ASN A 155 4.90 1.87 -12.04
C ASN A 155 5.53 0.69 -11.27
N GLN A 156 6.43 -0.09 -11.89
CA GLN A 156 7.18 -1.18 -11.23
C GLN A 156 8.39 -0.68 -10.42
N TRP A 157 8.86 0.53 -10.72
CA TRP A 157 10.05 1.15 -10.12
C TRP A 157 9.70 2.18 -9.04
N PHE A 158 8.53 2.83 -9.15
CA PHE A 158 8.09 3.92 -8.26
C PHE A 158 6.72 3.60 -7.62
N LYS A 159 6.55 3.92 -6.33
CA LYS A 159 5.27 3.92 -5.58
C LYS A 159 4.92 5.34 -5.14
N LYS A 160 5.85 6.04 -4.45
CA LYS A 160 5.69 7.42 -3.99
C LYS A 160 5.72 8.44 -5.13
N ARG A 161 6.55 8.21 -6.16
CA ARG A 161 6.73 9.13 -7.31
C ARG A 161 6.07 8.63 -8.59
N ARG A 162 4.96 7.88 -8.48
CA ARG A 162 4.30 7.27 -9.64
C ARG A 162 3.83 8.31 -10.64
N SER A 163 3.09 9.33 -10.21
CA SER A 163 2.53 10.31 -11.13
C SER A 163 3.63 11.19 -11.74
N VAL A 164 4.65 11.56 -10.96
CA VAL A 164 5.85 12.26 -11.49
C VAL A 164 6.55 11.43 -12.57
N SER A 165 6.80 10.14 -12.32
CA SER A 165 7.50 9.29 -13.30
C SER A 165 6.70 9.10 -14.60
N ASN A 166 5.38 8.90 -14.50
CA ASN A 166 4.50 8.79 -15.66
C ASN A 166 4.37 10.14 -16.40
N GLY A 167 4.32 11.26 -15.66
CA GLY A 167 4.31 12.60 -16.23
C GLY A 167 5.57 12.89 -17.04
N ILE A 168 6.76 12.53 -16.53
CA ILE A 168 8.02 12.65 -17.28
C ILE A 168 7.99 11.76 -18.51
N VAL A 169 7.68 10.48 -18.39
CA VAL A 169 7.61 9.57 -19.54
C VAL A 169 6.65 10.09 -20.62
N ALA A 170 5.48 10.61 -20.21
CA ALA A 170 4.51 11.18 -21.12
C ALA A 170 5.01 12.50 -21.74
N ALA A 171 5.83 13.31 -21.05
CA ALA A 171 6.43 14.53 -21.60
C ALA A 171 7.30 14.29 -22.85
N GLY A 172 7.77 13.05 -23.03
CA GLY A 172 8.49 12.61 -24.21
C GLY A 172 7.74 12.95 -25.50
N SER A 173 6.44 12.68 -25.57
CA SER A 173 5.68 12.95 -26.79
C SER A 173 5.56 14.45 -27.10
N GLY A 174 5.43 15.30 -26.08
CA GLY A 174 5.42 16.76 -26.29
C GLY A 174 6.79 17.27 -26.75
N THR A 175 7.88 16.73 -26.17
CA THR A 175 9.24 17.09 -26.60
C THR A 175 9.51 16.66 -28.04
N GLY A 176 9.13 15.44 -28.40
CA GLY A 176 9.20 14.96 -29.78
C GLY A 176 8.32 15.77 -30.72
N GLY A 177 7.07 16.04 -30.34
CA GLY A 177 6.14 16.83 -31.15
C GLY A 177 6.65 18.23 -31.45
N LEU A 178 7.30 18.89 -30.48
CA LEU A 178 7.98 20.18 -30.67
C LEU A 178 9.08 20.06 -31.72
N ILE A 179 10.02 19.12 -31.53
CA ILE A 179 11.17 18.94 -32.42
C ILE A 179 10.69 18.58 -33.83
N TYR A 180 9.78 17.61 -33.95
CA TYR A 180 9.32 17.09 -35.22
C TYR A 180 8.37 18.02 -35.96
N SER A 181 7.55 18.84 -35.29
CA SER A 181 6.72 19.82 -36.00
C SER A 181 7.57 20.85 -36.75
N LEU A 182 8.62 21.37 -36.10
CA LEU A 182 9.54 22.33 -36.70
C LEU A 182 10.43 21.68 -37.77
N ALA A 183 11.03 20.53 -37.43
CA ALA A 183 11.92 19.83 -38.35
C ALA A 183 11.19 19.34 -39.60
N THR A 184 9.97 18.82 -39.46
CA THR A 184 9.20 18.29 -40.58
C THR A 184 8.83 19.39 -41.58
N ASN A 185 8.36 20.56 -41.11
CA ASN A 185 8.05 21.67 -42.01
C ASN A 185 9.31 22.09 -42.82
N SER A 186 10.45 22.25 -42.14
CA SER A 186 11.71 22.59 -42.81
C SER A 186 12.18 21.51 -43.78
N MET A 187 12.06 20.22 -43.42
CA MET A 187 12.43 19.11 -44.29
C MET A 187 11.54 19.02 -45.52
N ILE A 188 10.22 19.23 -45.36
CA ILE A 188 9.28 19.23 -46.49
C ILE A 188 9.65 20.33 -47.49
N GLN A 189 9.93 21.55 -47.00
CA GLN A 189 10.27 22.69 -47.86
C GLN A 189 11.61 22.52 -48.61
N GLN A 190 12.64 21.93 -47.97
CA GLN A 190 13.98 21.83 -48.56
C GLN A 190 14.24 20.53 -49.32
N LEU A 191 13.67 19.41 -48.86
CA LEU A 191 14.01 18.05 -49.31
C LEU A 191 12.78 17.30 -49.86
N GLY A 192 11.58 17.84 -49.69
CA GLY A 192 10.32 17.20 -50.03
C GLY A 192 9.83 16.19 -48.96
N PHE A 193 8.53 15.91 -48.97
CA PHE A 193 7.89 15.07 -47.95
C PHE A 193 8.41 13.62 -47.94
N ARG A 194 8.82 13.10 -49.10
CA ARG A 194 9.36 11.72 -49.22
C ARG A 194 10.65 11.55 -48.43
N TRP A 195 11.58 12.50 -48.52
CA TRP A 195 12.81 12.45 -47.74
C TRP A 195 12.59 12.76 -46.27
N ALA A 196 11.66 13.65 -45.94
CA ALA A 196 11.25 13.89 -44.55
C ALA A 196 10.82 12.57 -43.88
N LEU A 197 9.95 11.79 -44.51
CA LEU A 197 9.49 10.48 -43.99
C LEU A 197 10.63 9.48 -43.81
N ARG A 198 11.61 9.44 -44.73
CA ARG A 198 12.78 8.55 -44.61
C ARG A 198 13.67 8.91 -43.44
N ILE A 199 13.95 10.20 -43.25
CA ILE A 199 14.76 10.70 -42.15
C ILE A 199 14.08 10.38 -40.81
N LEU A 200 12.77 10.64 -40.71
CA LEU A 200 11.98 10.31 -39.52
C LEU A 200 12.03 8.82 -39.19
N GLY A 201 11.88 7.95 -40.21
CA GLY A 201 11.95 6.49 -40.02
C GLY A 201 13.33 5.98 -39.60
N ILE A 202 14.41 6.51 -40.18
CA ILE A 202 15.78 6.11 -39.80
C ILE A 202 16.10 6.58 -38.37
N LEU A 203 15.72 7.80 -38.03
CA LEU A 203 15.97 8.37 -36.70
C LEU A 203 15.19 7.62 -35.61
N SER A 204 13.89 7.37 -35.83
CA SER A 204 13.07 6.61 -34.88
C SER A 204 13.58 5.18 -34.73
N PHE A 205 14.01 4.53 -35.81
CA PHE A 205 14.63 3.19 -35.75
C PHE A 205 15.83 3.17 -34.80
N VAL A 206 16.82 4.06 -35.01
CA VAL A 206 18.06 4.06 -34.24
C VAL A 206 17.79 4.32 -32.76
N VAL A 207 17.00 5.36 -32.45
CA VAL A 207 16.74 5.74 -31.05
C VAL A 207 15.88 4.71 -30.35
N ASN A 208 14.77 4.26 -30.97
CA ASN A 208 13.87 3.30 -30.34
C ASN A 208 14.50 1.92 -30.20
N LEU A 209 15.38 1.51 -31.12
CA LEU A 209 16.18 0.28 -30.99
C LEU A 209 17.09 0.35 -29.77
N VAL A 210 17.85 1.44 -29.60
CA VAL A 210 18.74 1.61 -28.44
C VAL A 210 17.95 1.64 -27.13
N CYS A 211 16.89 2.44 -27.05
CA CYS A 211 16.03 2.51 -25.87
C CYS A 211 15.38 1.16 -25.54
N GLY A 212 14.86 0.46 -26.56
CA GLY A 212 14.29 -0.88 -26.41
C GLY A 212 15.31 -1.92 -25.94
N MET A 213 16.59 -1.76 -26.29
CA MET A 213 17.68 -2.61 -25.80
C MET A 213 18.07 -2.33 -24.34
N LEU A 214 17.98 -1.07 -23.91
CA LEU A 214 18.31 -0.63 -22.54
C LEU A 214 17.17 -0.87 -21.55
N LEU A 215 15.94 -0.98 -22.03
CA LEU A 215 14.75 -1.18 -21.21
C LEU A 215 14.84 -2.44 -20.34
N ARG A 216 14.45 -2.31 -19.06
CA ARG A 216 14.38 -3.45 -18.12
C ARG A 216 13.07 -3.46 -17.35
N GLU A 217 12.41 -4.59 -17.39
CA GLU A 217 11.32 -4.92 -16.47
C GLU A 217 11.89 -5.35 -15.13
N ARG A 218 11.25 -4.91 -14.05
CA ARG A 218 11.68 -5.25 -12.69
C ARG A 218 10.89 -6.41 -12.11
N ARG A 219 9.59 -6.47 -12.39
CA ARG A 219 8.71 -7.55 -11.94
C ARG A 219 8.14 -8.23 -13.18
N VAL A 220 8.56 -9.45 -13.44
CA VAL A 220 7.82 -10.35 -14.32
C VAL A 220 6.67 -10.89 -13.47
N SER A 221 5.44 -10.43 -13.71
CA SER A 221 4.27 -10.92 -12.97
C SER A 221 4.17 -12.43 -13.11
N SER A 222 4.11 -13.16 -12.00
CA SER A 222 3.86 -14.60 -12.00
C SER A 222 2.37 -14.93 -12.22
N LYS A 223 1.47 -13.93 -12.10
CA LYS A 223 0.05 -14.07 -12.41
C LYS A 223 -0.19 -13.76 -13.90
N PRO A 224 -1.00 -14.55 -14.62
CA PRO A 224 -1.38 -14.24 -16.00
C PRO A 224 -2.09 -12.88 -16.05
N ARG A 225 -1.65 -11.98 -16.94
CA ARG A 225 -2.28 -10.66 -17.11
C ARG A 225 -3.65 -10.86 -17.78
N VAL A 226 -4.73 -10.47 -17.13
CA VAL A 226 -6.05 -10.60 -17.77
C VAL A 226 -6.26 -9.37 -18.65
N PRO A 227 -6.38 -9.51 -20.00
CA PRO A 227 -6.49 -8.35 -20.88
C PRO A 227 -7.81 -7.59 -20.71
N PHE A 228 -8.86 -8.26 -20.23
CA PHE A 228 -10.15 -7.65 -19.97
C PHE A 228 -10.75 -8.15 -18.66
N LYS A 229 -11.25 -7.23 -17.83
CA LYS A 229 -12.02 -7.57 -16.63
C LYS A 229 -13.45 -7.01 -16.71
N PRO A 230 -14.38 -7.68 -17.42
CA PRO A 230 -15.73 -7.15 -17.70
C PRO A 230 -16.55 -6.82 -16.45
N ALA A 231 -16.26 -7.47 -15.31
CA ALA A 231 -16.91 -7.17 -14.04
C ALA A 231 -16.77 -5.70 -13.61
N LEU A 232 -15.73 -4.99 -14.06
CA LEU A 232 -15.53 -3.57 -13.79
C LEU A 232 -16.59 -2.69 -14.45
N LEU A 233 -17.17 -3.10 -15.59
CA LEU A 233 -18.23 -2.35 -16.29
C LEU A 233 -19.51 -2.22 -15.46
N LYS A 234 -19.67 -3.01 -14.39
CA LYS A 234 -20.79 -2.89 -13.45
C LYS A 234 -20.59 -1.80 -12.41
N ARG A 235 -19.38 -1.22 -12.29
CA ARG A 235 -19.05 -0.20 -11.29
C ARG A 235 -19.24 1.20 -11.87
N ALA A 236 -20.16 1.99 -11.30
CA ALA A 236 -20.41 3.36 -11.74
C ALA A 236 -19.16 4.26 -11.77
N PRO A 237 -18.25 4.24 -10.77
CA PRO A 237 -17.01 5.02 -10.85
C PRO A 237 -16.12 4.64 -12.04
N PHE A 238 -16.11 3.36 -12.42
CA PHE A 238 -15.33 2.89 -13.56
C PHE A 238 -15.94 3.34 -14.90
N LEU A 239 -17.27 3.34 -15.02
CA LEU A 239 -17.96 3.87 -16.21
C LEU A 239 -17.70 5.38 -16.38
N LEU A 240 -17.69 6.15 -15.30
CA LEU A 240 -17.35 7.58 -15.32
C LEU A 240 -15.88 7.81 -15.69
N PHE A 241 -14.98 6.92 -15.27
CA PHE A 241 -13.58 6.94 -15.70
C PHE A 241 -13.45 6.66 -17.21
N LEU A 242 -14.19 5.68 -17.76
CA LEU A 242 -14.25 5.45 -19.20
C LEU A 242 -14.80 6.67 -19.95
N ALA A 243 -15.85 7.31 -19.43
CA ALA A 243 -16.42 8.53 -19.99
C ALA A 243 -15.39 9.68 -20.01
N TRP A 244 -14.66 9.90 -18.92
CA TRP A 244 -13.56 10.87 -18.86
C TRP A 244 -12.55 10.64 -19.99
N GLY A 245 -12.10 9.40 -20.19
CA GLY A 245 -11.17 9.06 -21.26
C GLY A 245 -11.76 9.28 -22.66
N PHE A 246 -12.99 8.83 -22.90
CA PHE A 246 -13.67 8.94 -24.18
C PHE A 246 -13.81 10.41 -24.63
N PHE A 247 -14.35 11.27 -23.75
CA PHE A 247 -14.55 12.67 -24.06
C PHE A 247 -13.24 13.46 -24.09
N SER A 248 -12.27 13.13 -23.24
CA SER A 248 -10.94 13.75 -23.31
C SER A 248 -10.26 13.49 -24.65
N ILE A 249 -10.39 12.29 -25.23
CA ILE A 249 -9.83 11.98 -26.55
C ILE A 249 -10.53 12.74 -27.67
N LEU A 250 -11.87 12.88 -27.61
CA LEU A 250 -12.61 13.69 -28.58
C LEU A 250 -12.12 15.14 -28.62
N GLY A 251 -11.88 15.75 -27.46
CA GLY A 251 -11.31 17.10 -27.41
C GLY A 251 -9.84 17.15 -27.83
N TYR A 252 -9.03 16.22 -27.31
CA TYR A 252 -7.58 16.21 -27.51
C TYR A 252 -7.18 16.07 -28.99
N VAL A 253 -7.79 15.13 -29.72
CA VAL A 253 -7.41 14.85 -31.11
C VAL A 253 -7.85 15.99 -32.03
N SER A 254 -9.06 16.55 -31.83
CA SER A 254 -9.53 17.75 -32.53
C SER A 254 -8.56 18.92 -32.32
N LEU A 255 -8.19 19.19 -31.06
CA LEU A 255 -7.25 20.27 -30.74
C LEU A 255 -5.87 20.05 -31.38
N LEU A 256 -5.34 18.83 -31.31
CA LEU A 256 -3.99 18.50 -31.75
C LEU A 256 -3.81 18.66 -33.27
N PHE A 257 -4.80 18.26 -34.07
CA PHE A 257 -4.71 18.26 -35.54
C PHE A 257 -5.31 19.50 -36.20
N SER A 258 -6.29 20.16 -35.57
CA SER A 258 -6.95 21.34 -36.13
C SER A 258 -6.15 22.65 -35.97
N LEU A 259 -5.12 22.73 -35.11
CA LEU A 259 -4.47 24.01 -34.80
C LEU A 259 -3.71 24.62 -35.98
N ALA A 260 -3.01 23.80 -36.76
CA ALA A 260 -2.26 24.26 -37.95
C ALA A 260 -3.21 24.68 -39.09
N SER A 261 -4.33 23.96 -39.27
CA SER A 261 -5.34 24.29 -40.29
C SER A 261 -6.19 25.50 -39.88
N PHE A 262 -6.43 25.68 -38.57
CA PHE A 262 -7.02 26.89 -38.01
C PHE A 262 -6.16 28.13 -38.30
N ALA A 263 -4.84 28.06 -38.09
CA ALA A 263 -3.93 29.18 -38.36
C ALA A 263 -4.08 29.68 -39.82
N GLN A 264 -4.13 28.77 -40.78
CA GLN A 264 -4.37 29.13 -42.19
C GLN A 264 -5.76 29.71 -42.43
N ALA A 265 -6.79 29.18 -41.75
CA ALA A 265 -8.16 29.66 -41.89
C ALA A 265 -8.37 31.08 -41.35
N VAL A 266 -7.56 31.54 -40.40
CA VAL A 266 -7.55 32.93 -39.91
C VAL A 266 -6.55 33.83 -40.66
N GLY A 267 -5.94 33.33 -41.74
CA GLY A 267 -5.07 34.10 -42.62
C GLY A 267 -3.58 34.11 -42.23
N LEU A 268 -3.14 33.26 -41.31
CA LEU A 268 -1.73 33.12 -40.92
C LEU A 268 -0.99 32.14 -41.85
N GLY A 269 0.35 32.23 -41.86
CA GLY A 269 1.18 31.41 -42.71
C GLY A 269 1.30 29.95 -42.25
N SER A 270 1.79 29.07 -43.13
CA SER A 270 2.13 27.67 -42.78
C SER A 270 3.19 27.58 -41.69
N ASN A 271 4.12 28.55 -41.65
CA ASN A 271 5.10 28.67 -40.58
C ASN A 271 4.44 28.90 -39.21
N ASP A 272 3.46 29.80 -39.13
CA ASP A 272 2.74 30.11 -37.89
C ASP A 272 1.91 28.91 -37.41
N GLY A 273 1.27 28.19 -38.34
CA GLY A 273 0.59 26.92 -38.01
C GLY A 273 1.54 25.88 -37.44
N SER A 274 2.74 25.73 -38.03
CA SER A 274 3.77 24.81 -37.52
C SER A 274 4.32 25.24 -36.15
N LEU A 275 4.50 26.54 -35.92
CA LEU A 275 4.91 27.12 -34.63
C LEU A 275 3.84 26.92 -33.56
N ALA A 276 2.55 27.10 -33.90
CA ALA A 276 1.45 26.86 -32.99
C ALA A 276 1.41 25.38 -32.55
N SER A 277 1.51 24.43 -33.48
CA SER A 277 1.64 23.00 -33.15
C SER A 277 2.88 22.71 -32.31
N ALA A 278 4.01 23.35 -32.60
CA ALA A 278 5.25 23.20 -31.83
C ALA A 278 5.09 23.71 -30.38
N LEU A 279 4.47 24.88 -30.19
CA LEU A 279 4.23 25.50 -28.89
C LEU A 279 3.18 24.74 -28.05
N LEU A 280 2.16 24.18 -28.69
CA LEU A 280 1.23 23.25 -28.05
C LEU A 280 1.98 22.05 -27.46
N ASN A 281 2.90 21.48 -28.24
CA ASN A 281 3.70 20.33 -27.83
C ASN A 281 4.74 20.72 -26.74
N LEU A 282 5.29 21.93 -26.79
CA LEU A 282 6.10 22.49 -25.70
C LEU A 282 5.29 22.59 -24.40
N GLY A 283 4.07 23.12 -24.48
CA GLY A 283 3.13 23.14 -23.36
C GLY A 283 2.92 21.72 -22.79
N GLN A 284 2.71 20.72 -23.64
CA GLN A 284 2.55 19.33 -23.18
C GLN A 284 3.82 18.75 -22.53
N ALA A 285 5.00 19.10 -23.03
CA ALA A 285 6.27 18.66 -22.46
C ALA A 285 6.46 19.18 -21.02
N ILE A 286 6.00 20.41 -20.74
CA ILE A 286 6.11 21.04 -19.42
C ILE A 286 4.92 20.66 -18.52
N GLY A 287 3.72 20.61 -19.08
CA GLY A 287 2.47 20.39 -18.36
C GLY A 287 2.34 18.98 -17.80
N ARG A 288 2.76 17.95 -18.55
CA ARG A 288 2.62 16.55 -18.11
C ARG A 288 3.39 16.24 -16.81
N PRO A 289 4.67 16.65 -16.65
CA PRO A 289 5.37 16.53 -15.36
C PRO A 289 4.72 17.35 -14.25
N LEU A 290 4.27 18.58 -14.56
CA LEU A 290 3.61 19.46 -13.58
C LEU A 290 2.32 18.85 -13.04
N VAL A 291 1.45 18.35 -13.92
CA VAL A 291 0.24 17.59 -13.56
C VAL A 291 0.59 16.38 -12.71
N GLY A 292 1.67 15.66 -13.04
CA GLY A 292 2.18 14.56 -12.22
C GLY A 292 2.54 14.98 -10.79
N ILE A 293 3.31 16.07 -10.65
CA ILE A 293 3.71 16.63 -9.34
C ILE A 293 2.48 17.08 -8.53
N LEU A 294 1.56 17.82 -9.16
CA LEU A 294 0.34 18.29 -8.51
C LEU A 294 -0.56 17.13 -8.11
N SER A 295 -0.66 16.09 -8.94
CA SER A 295 -1.48 14.90 -8.68
C SER A 295 -1.00 14.13 -7.46
N ASP A 296 0.31 13.99 -7.29
CA ASP A 296 0.89 13.32 -6.11
C ASP A 296 0.67 14.15 -4.81
N ARG A 297 0.48 15.48 -4.91
CA ARG A 297 0.26 16.36 -3.74
C ARG A 297 -1.20 16.60 -3.37
N PHE A 298 -2.07 16.81 -4.36
CA PHE A 298 -3.46 17.26 -4.13
C PHE A 298 -4.52 16.18 -4.44
N GLY A 299 -4.09 15.03 -4.96
CA GLY A 299 -4.94 13.90 -5.32
C GLY A 299 -5.20 13.82 -6.83
N ARG A 300 -4.97 12.64 -7.39
CA ARG A 300 -4.94 12.39 -8.85
C ARG A 300 -6.25 12.69 -9.56
N VAL A 301 -7.40 12.25 -9.01
CA VAL A 301 -8.73 12.49 -9.60
C VAL A 301 -9.08 13.98 -9.61
N LYS A 302 -8.77 14.70 -8.53
CA LYS A 302 -9.06 16.14 -8.41
C LYS A 302 -8.26 16.97 -9.41
N VAL A 303 -6.96 16.71 -9.49
CA VAL A 303 -6.07 17.42 -10.41
C VAL A 303 -6.44 17.12 -11.86
N ALA A 304 -6.70 15.86 -12.21
CA ALA A 304 -7.15 15.50 -13.55
C ALA A 304 -8.48 16.17 -13.94
N GLY A 305 -9.44 16.25 -13.00
CA GLY A 305 -10.71 16.94 -13.21
C GLY A 305 -10.54 18.45 -13.42
N LEU A 306 -9.74 19.11 -12.58
CA LEU A 306 -9.49 20.55 -12.68
C LEU A 306 -8.76 20.92 -13.98
N ALA A 307 -7.71 20.16 -14.35
CA ALA A 307 -6.98 20.35 -15.59
C ALA A 307 -7.87 20.15 -16.82
N SER A 308 -8.74 19.12 -16.80
CA SER A 308 -9.73 18.91 -17.87
C SER A 308 -10.71 20.08 -17.97
N ALA A 309 -11.18 20.62 -16.84
CA ALA A 309 -12.08 21.78 -16.82
C ALA A 309 -11.38 23.03 -17.38
N LEU A 310 -10.14 23.29 -16.95
CA LEU A 310 -9.35 24.42 -17.41
C LEU A 310 -9.09 24.33 -18.92
N CYS A 311 -8.74 23.15 -19.44
CA CYS A 311 -8.57 22.92 -20.87
C CYS A 311 -9.87 23.22 -21.65
N GLY A 312 -11.03 22.79 -21.13
CA GLY A 312 -12.33 23.06 -21.74
C GLY A 312 -12.67 24.56 -21.79
N ILE A 313 -12.42 25.27 -20.68
CA ILE A 313 -12.62 26.73 -20.59
C ILE A 313 -11.68 27.46 -21.55
N LEU A 314 -10.41 27.08 -21.62
CA LEU A 314 -9.45 27.68 -22.57
C LEU A 314 -9.92 27.49 -24.02
N CYS A 315 -10.45 26.32 -24.37
CA CYS A 315 -10.97 26.06 -25.72
C CYS A 315 -12.24 26.86 -26.05
N MET A 316 -13.17 27.03 -25.09
CA MET A 316 -14.41 27.79 -25.34
C MET A 316 -14.20 29.31 -25.28
N VAL A 317 -13.34 29.76 -24.38
CA VAL A 317 -13.21 31.19 -24.07
C VAL A 317 -11.99 31.76 -24.78
N PHE A 318 -10.79 31.24 -24.55
CA PHE A 318 -9.59 31.84 -25.13
C PHE A 318 -9.56 31.64 -26.66
N TRP A 319 -9.73 30.40 -27.12
CA TRP A 319 -9.54 30.06 -28.54
C TRP A 319 -10.45 30.85 -29.48
N THR A 320 -11.66 31.19 -29.05
CA THR A 320 -12.63 31.95 -29.85
C THR A 320 -12.21 33.39 -30.15
N PHE A 321 -11.31 33.97 -29.35
CA PHE A 321 -10.77 35.31 -29.58
C PHE A 321 -9.41 35.31 -30.30
N VAL A 322 -8.89 34.14 -30.67
CA VAL A 322 -7.60 34.04 -31.37
C VAL A 322 -7.76 34.50 -32.82
N SER A 323 -7.08 35.57 -33.19
CA SER A 323 -7.13 36.17 -34.54
C SER A 323 -5.75 36.51 -35.12
N ASP A 324 -4.70 36.41 -34.33
CA ASP A 324 -3.33 36.78 -34.70
C ASP A 324 -2.31 35.75 -34.19
N ALA A 325 -1.06 35.85 -34.66
CA ALA A 325 -0.01 34.90 -34.29
C ALA A 325 0.31 34.89 -32.79
N ALA A 326 0.31 36.06 -32.12
CA ALA A 326 0.66 36.13 -30.70
C ALA A 326 -0.43 35.49 -29.82
N SER A 327 -1.71 35.78 -30.09
CA SER A 327 -2.83 35.13 -29.38
C SER A 327 -2.87 33.63 -29.64
N LEU A 328 -2.55 33.17 -30.87
CA LEU A 328 -2.46 31.75 -31.22
C LEU A 328 -1.34 31.05 -30.44
N PHE A 329 -0.16 31.66 -30.36
CA PHE A 329 0.98 31.11 -29.63
C PHE A 329 0.74 31.04 -28.13
N ALA A 330 0.14 32.10 -27.55
CA ALA A 330 -0.25 32.11 -26.15
C ALA A 330 -1.27 31.01 -25.84
N PHE A 331 -2.32 30.89 -26.67
CA PHE A 331 -3.31 29.83 -26.55
C PHE A 331 -2.66 28.44 -26.64
N ALA A 332 -1.81 28.20 -27.64
CA ALA A 332 -1.15 26.93 -27.85
C ALA A 332 -0.36 26.47 -26.62
N ILE A 333 0.45 27.34 -26.01
CA ILE A 333 1.21 27.01 -24.80
C ILE A 333 0.26 26.67 -23.64
N LEU A 334 -0.71 27.55 -23.36
CA LEU A 334 -1.62 27.40 -22.22
C LEU A 334 -2.46 26.13 -22.32
N VAL A 335 -3.07 25.89 -23.48
CA VAL A 335 -3.88 24.69 -23.68
C VAL A 335 -2.99 23.45 -23.74
N GLY A 336 -1.75 23.55 -24.24
CA GLY A 336 -0.77 22.47 -24.24
C GLY A 336 -0.40 21.99 -22.83
N LEU A 337 -0.32 22.90 -21.85
CA LEU A 337 -0.05 22.54 -20.45
C LEU A 337 -1.11 21.59 -19.88
N GLU A 338 -2.37 21.74 -20.31
CA GLU A 338 -3.53 21.03 -19.75
C GLU A 338 -3.99 19.84 -20.63
N ALA A 339 -3.97 19.97 -21.96
CA ALA A 339 -4.56 19.01 -22.90
C ALA A 339 -3.97 17.59 -22.79
N GLY A 340 -2.71 17.49 -22.35
CA GLY A 340 -2.00 16.22 -22.15
C GLY A 340 -2.32 15.48 -20.84
N THR A 341 -3.20 16.01 -19.98
CA THR A 341 -3.50 15.48 -18.64
C THR A 341 -3.92 14.02 -18.64
N LEU A 342 -4.73 13.60 -19.62
CA LEU A 342 -5.19 12.22 -19.77
C LEU A 342 -4.02 11.24 -19.72
N TRP A 343 -3.01 11.46 -20.56
CA TRP A 343 -1.86 10.57 -20.72
C TRP A 343 -0.95 10.52 -19.49
N ALA A 344 -0.82 11.65 -18.77
CA ALA A 344 -0.02 11.72 -17.56
C ALA A 344 -0.69 11.02 -16.36
N SER A 345 -2.04 11.05 -16.30
CA SER A 345 -2.79 10.69 -15.10
C SER A 345 -3.56 9.38 -15.21
N VAL A 346 -3.86 8.88 -16.41
CA VAL A 346 -4.72 7.69 -16.63
C VAL A 346 -4.31 6.46 -15.84
N ALA A 347 -3.02 6.09 -15.85
CA ALA A 347 -2.54 4.91 -15.13
C ALA A 347 -2.65 5.09 -13.60
N ALA A 348 -2.39 6.30 -13.11
CA ALA A 348 -2.44 6.63 -11.69
C ALA A 348 -3.88 6.69 -11.17
N VAL A 349 -4.81 7.26 -11.95
CA VAL A 349 -6.24 7.31 -11.66
C VAL A 349 -6.86 5.92 -11.73
N ALA A 350 -6.53 5.11 -12.74
CA ALA A 350 -6.98 3.72 -12.85
C ALA A 350 -6.57 2.90 -11.62
N ALA A 351 -5.31 3.04 -11.18
CA ALA A 351 -4.80 2.35 -10.00
C ALA A 351 -5.60 2.68 -8.73
N ASP A 352 -6.00 3.94 -8.54
CA ASP A 352 -6.80 4.36 -7.38
C ASP A 352 -8.24 3.84 -7.43
N LEU A 353 -8.85 3.74 -8.62
CA LEU A 353 -10.23 3.29 -8.78
C LEU A 353 -10.40 1.76 -8.70
N VAL A 354 -9.47 1.00 -9.29
CA VAL A 354 -9.63 -0.47 -9.44
C VAL A 354 -8.64 -1.28 -8.61
N GLY A 355 -7.56 -0.68 -8.11
CA GLY A 355 -6.47 -1.38 -7.45
C GLY A 355 -5.44 -1.98 -8.41
N MET A 356 -4.26 -2.31 -7.89
CA MET A 356 -3.12 -2.77 -8.71
C MET A 356 -3.30 -4.16 -9.32
N ASP A 357 -4.10 -5.04 -8.69
CA ASP A 357 -4.34 -6.40 -9.20
C ASP A 357 -5.15 -6.39 -10.51
N ASP A 358 -5.99 -5.36 -10.71
CA ASP A 358 -6.95 -5.28 -11.81
C ASP A 358 -6.58 -4.24 -12.87
N ILE A 359 -5.45 -3.57 -12.71
CA ILE A 359 -5.06 -2.42 -13.53
C ILE A 359 -4.90 -2.77 -15.01
N ASP A 360 -4.32 -3.92 -15.35
CA ASP A 360 -4.10 -4.35 -16.74
C ASP A 360 -5.44 -4.57 -17.46
N GLY A 361 -6.39 -5.24 -16.80
CA GLY A 361 -7.72 -5.50 -17.36
C GLY A 361 -8.59 -4.24 -17.42
N ALA A 362 -8.39 -3.30 -16.50
CA ALA A 362 -9.05 -1.99 -16.50
C ALA A 362 -8.54 -1.11 -17.65
N LEU A 363 -7.21 -0.99 -17.80
CA LEU A 363 -6.59 -0.24 -18.88
C LEU A 363 -6.87 -0.87 -20.24
N GLY A 364 -6.93 -2.20 -20.35
CA GLY A 364 -7.32 -2.89 -21.59
C GLY A 364 -8.71 -2.49 -22.08
N ILE A 365 -9.72 -2.45 -21.19
CA ILE A 365 -11.06 -1.94 -21.51
C ILE A 365 -10.98 -0.46 -21.90
N PHE A 366 -10.25 0.33 -21.11
CA PHE A 366 -10.10 1.77 -21.34
C PHE A 366 -9.57 2.06 -22.74
N TRP A 367 -8.44 1.47 -23.14
CA TRP A 367 -7.85 1.68 -24.46
C TRP A 367 -8.80 1.32 -25.61
N VAL A 368 -9.55 0.21 -25.49
CA VAL A 368 -10.53 -0.18 -26.50
C VAL A 368 -11.68 0.83 -26.60
N VAL A 369 -12.17 1.37 -25.48
CA VAL A 369 -13.22 2.41 -25.49
C VAL A 369 -12.75 3.68 -26.19
N LEU A 370 -11.44 3.99 -26.11
CA LEU A 370 -10.84 5.18 -26.73
C LEU A 370 -10.61 5.05 -28.25
N VAL A 371 -10.79 3.86 -28.85
CA VAL A 371 -10.61 3.62 -30.29
C VAL A 371 -11.62 4.42 -31.12
N ALA A 372 -12.91 4.37 -30.76
CA ALA A 372 -13.95 5.10 -31.48
C ALA A 372 -13.69 6.62 -31.49
N PRO A 373 -13.53 7.30 -30.33
CA PRO A 373 -13.31 8.74 -30.30
C PRO A 373 -11.97 9.14 -30.94
N GLY A 374 -10.92 8.33 -30.81
CA GLY A 374 -9.63 8.58 -31.47
C GLY A 374 -9.72 8.59 -33.00
N THR A 375 -10.59 7.75 -33.57
CA THR A 375 -10.77 7.64 -35.03
C THR A 375 -11.54 8.83 -35.59
N VAL A 376 -12.63 9.21 -34.93
CA VAL A 376 -13.63 10.11 -35.51
C VAL A 376 -13.48 11.56 -35.07
N SER A 377 -12.70 11.86 -34.03
CA SER A 377 -12.59 13.19 -33.44
C SER A 377 -12.23 14.28 -34.46
N GLU A 378 -11.15 14.12 -35.23
CA GLU A 378 -10.75 15.14 -36.23
C GLU A 378 -11.72 15.20 -37.41
N VAL A 379 -12.33 14.06 -37.76
CA VAL A 379 -13.34 14.02 -38.82
C VAL A 379 -14.58 14.82 -38.41
N VAL A 380 -15.04 14.64 -37.18
CA VAL A 380 -16.13 15.44 -36.60
C VAL A 380 -15.75 16.91 -36.56
N ALA A 381 -14.53 17.25 -36.11
CA ALA A 381 -14.04 18.62 -36.11
C ALA A 381 -14.09 19.26 -37.51
N LEU A 382 -13.58 18.58 -38.54
CA LEU A 382 -13.60 19.11 -39.90
C LEU A 382 -15.01 19.20 -40.50
N GLN A 383 -15.92 18.31 -40.14
CA GLN A 383 -17.33 18.40 -40.56
C GLN A 383 -18.10 19.52 -39.85
N LEU A 384 -17.69 19.86 -38.63
CA LEU A 384 -18.25 21.00 -37.89
C LEU A 384 -17.68 22.35 -38.37
N ARG A 385 -16.59 22.34 -39.13
CA ARG A 385 -16.03 23.56 -39.73
C ARG A 385 -17.07 24.16 -40.69
N ASP A 386 -17.48 25.39 -40.40
CA ASP A 386 -18.49 26.10 -41.17
C ASP A 386 -17.91 27.43 -41.68
N PRO A 387 -17.46 27.49 -42.94
CA PRO A 387 -16.96 28.73 -43.54
C PRO A 387 -17.96 29.90 -43.52
N GLY A 388 -19.27 29.62 -43.39
CA GLY A 388 -20.33 30.62 -43.33
C GLY A 388 -20.61 31.16 -41.91
N SER A 389 -19.93 30.66 -40.88
CA SER A 389 -20.15 31.10 -39.50
C SER A 389 -19.70 32.55 -39.28
N ILE A 390 -20.58 33.36 -38.69
CA ILE A 390 -20.34 34.78 -38.39
C ILE A 390 -19.14 34.97 -37.45
N GLN A 391 -18.92 34.02 -36.53
CA GLN A 391 -17.85 34.08 -35.53
C GLN A 391 -16.52 33.50 -36.05
N GLY A 392 -16.52 32.92 -37.25
CA GLY A 392 -15.34 32.39 -37.92
C GLY A 392 -15.43 30.89 -38.20
N PRO A 393 -14.64 30.36 -39.16
CA PRO A 393 -14.85 29.03 -39.73
C PRO A 393 -14.73 27.87 -38.74
N TYR A 394 -13.96 28.08 -37.66
CA TYR A 394 -13.68 27.07 -36.64
C TYR A 394 -14.51 27.25 -35.36
N PHE A 395 -15.38 28.25 -35.26
CA PHE A 395 -16.15 28.49 -34.04
C PHE A 395 -16.91 27.25 -33.53
N PRO A 396 -17.61 26.47 -34.38
CA PRO A 396 -18.27 25.24 -33.92
C PRO A 396 -17.27 24.17 -33.43
N VAL A 397 -16.08 24.11 -34.03
CA VAL A 397 -15.00 23.19 -33.64
C VAL A 397 -14.44 23.54 -32.26
N GLN A 398 -14.26 24.83 -31.99
CA GLN A 398 -13.80 25.36 -30.70
C GLN A 398 -14.80 25.02 -29.59
N MET A 399 -16.09 25.27 -29.85
CA MET A 399 -17.18 24.94 -28.91
C MET A 399 -17.25 23.44 -28.64
N PHE A 400 -17.21 22.62 -29.69
CA PHE A 400 -17.21 21.17 -29.57
C PHE A 400 -16.04 20.69 -28.71
N THR A 401 -14.81 21.13 -29.04
CA THR A 401 -13.60 20.73 -28.33
C THR A 401 -13.68 21.07 -26.84
N GLY A 402 -14.09 22.30 -26.52
CA GLY A 402 -14.25 22.73 -25.14
C GLY A 402 -15.34 21.95 -24.39
N ALA A 403 -16.46 21.64 -25.06
CA ALA A 403 -17.56 20.90 -24.46
C ALA A 403 -17.15 19.48 -24.07
N MET A 404 -16.38 18.81 -24.93
CA MET A 404 -15.88 17.47 -24.65
C MET A 404 -15.00 17.45 -23.39
N TYR A 405 -14.10 18.42 -23.23
CA TYR A 405 -13.27 18.53 -22.02
C TYR A 405 -14.09 18.85 -20.75
N LEU A 406 -15.14 19.68 -20.84
CA LEU A 406 -16.02 19.97 -19.70
C LEU A 406 -16.85 18.75 -19.27
N VAL A 407 -17.36 17.96 -20.23
CA VAL A 407 -18.05 16.69 -19.94
C VAL A 407 -17.08 15.68 -19.31
N ALA A 408 -15.83 15.63 -19.79
CA ALA A 408 -14.79 14.80 -19.19
C ALA A 408 -14.51 15.22 -17.73
N ALA A 409 -14.40 16.52 -17.46
CA ALA A 409 -14.21 17.05 -16.12
C ALA A 409 -15.41 16.75 -15.20
N GLY A 410 -16.63 16.91 -15.70
CA GLY A 410 -17.86 16.56 -14.99
C GLY A 410 -17.92 15.09 -14.59
N SER A 411 -17.45 14.19 -15.46
CA SER A 411 -17.38 12.75 -15.18
C SER A 411 -16.50 12.45 -13.95
N LEU A 412 -15.31 13.08 -13.85
CA LEU A 412 -14.46 12.97 -12.66
C LEU A 412 -15.05 13.68 -11.43
N GLY A 413 -15.72 14.81 -11.63
CA GLY A 413 -16.45 15.52 -10.57
C GLY A 413 -17.51 14.65 -9.91
N ILE A 414 -18.27 13.87 -10.71
CA ILE A 414 -19.27 12.92 -10.18
C ILE A 414 -18.60 11.80 -9.39
N ILE A 415 -17.44 11.29 -9.82
CA ILE A 415 -16.69 10.29 -9.03
C ILE A 415 -16.37 10.84 -7.63
N LEU A 416 -15.84 12.06 -7.56
CA LEU A 416 -15.54 12.72 -6.29
C LEU A 416 -16.79 12.94 -5.42
N MET A 417 -17.94 13.25 -6.04
CA MET A 417 -19.22 13.37 -5.32
C MET A 417 -19.69 12.01 -4.79
N LEU A 418 -19.56 10.94 -5.56
CA LEU A 418 -19.92 9.58 -5.15
C LEU A 418 -19.02 9.10 -4.01
N GLU A 419 -17.71 9.35 -4.07
CA GLU A 419 -16.77 9.06 -2.99
C GLU A 419 -17.11 9.84 -1.73
N ARG A 420 -17.39 11.14 -1.85
CA ARG A 420 -17.86 11.96 -0.71
C ARG A 420 -19.18 11.48 -0.14
N LYS A 421 -20.13 11.04 -0.99
CA LYS A 421 -21.43 10.50 -0.56
C LYS A 421 -21.29 9.12 0.07
N GLN A 422 -20.33 8.30 -0.35
CA GLN A 422 -20.01 7.03 0.32
C GLN A 422 -19.27 7.25 1.64
N ALA A 423 -18.35 8.21 1.70
CA ALA A 423 -17.70 8.62 2.93
C ALA A 423 -18.73 9.19 3.92
N ARG A 424 -19.59 10.11 3.46
CA ARG A 424 -20.72 10.64 4.23
C ARG A 424 -21.76 9.58 4.55
N GLY A 425 -22.10 8.67 3.66
CA GLY A 425 -23.06 7.58 3.90
C GLY A 425 -22.54 6.53 4.88
N LYS A 426 -21.22 6.32 4.93
CA LYS A 426 -20.56 5.56 6.01
C LYS A 426 -20.57 6.31 7.35
N LEU A 427 -20.64 7.65 7.33
CA LEU A 427 -20.78 8.51 8.51
C LEU A 427 -22.25 8.72 8.93
N ASP A 428 -23.21 8.74 8.00
CA ASP A 428 -24.62 9.08 8.20
C ASP A 428 -25.49 7.83 8.49
N GLY A 429 -24.95 6.62 8.27
CA GLY A 429 -25.65 5.37 8.61
C GLY A 429 -25.60 5.00 10.09
N ARG A 430 -24.84 5.75 10.91
CA ARG A 430 -24.61 5.49 12.34
C ARG A 430 -24.46 6.82 13.07
N SER A 431 -25.45 7.22 13.87
CA SER A 431 -25.35 8.44 14.68
C SER A 431 -24.11 8.39 15.57
N HIS A 432 -23.25 9.41 15.50
CA HIS A 432 -22.08 9.57 16.37
C HIS A 432 -22.55 9.66 17.83
N THR A 433 -22.18 8.68 18.65
CA THR A 433 -22.65 8.60 20.04
C THR A 433 -21.60 9.00 21.06
N HIS A 434 -20.33 8.65 20.82
CA HIS A 434 -19.21 8.84 21.74
C HIS A 434 -17.92 9.15 20.99
N THR A 435 -16.93 9.73 21.66
CA THR A 435 -15.59 9.98 21.11
C THR A 435 -14.52 9.39 22.03
N ILE A 436 -13.51 8.72 21.46
CA ILE A 436 -12.26 8.35 22.14
C ILE A 436 -11.11 9.15 21.54
N ILE A 437 -10.37 9.88 22.38
CA ILE A 437 -9.13 10.58 22.04
C ILE A 437 -7.96 9.80 22.64
N LEU A 438 -7.08 9.24 21.81
CA LEU A 438 -5.90 8.50 22.26
C LEU A 438 -4.61 9.09 21.71
N LEU A 439 -3.66 9.35 22.61
CA LEU A 439 -2.37 9.96 22.31
C LEU A 439 -1.29 8.88 22.10
N HIS A 440 -0.53 9.01 21.00
CA HIS A 440 0.55 8.09 20.64
C HIS A 440 1.78 8.20 21.56
N GLY A 441 2.67 7.20 21.53
CA GLY A 441 3.96 7.22 22.25
C GLY A 441 5.05 8.05 21.56
N ARG A 442 6.22 8.21 22.20
CA ARG A 442 7.35 8.97 21.64
C ARG A 442 7.87 8.33 20.35
N GLY A 443 8.10 9.14 19.32
CA GLY A 443 8.66 8.70 18.03
C GLY A 443 7.66 8.05 17.07
N SER A 444 6.38 8.03 17.42
CA SER A 444 5.26 7.61 16.55
C SER A 444 4.40 8.83 16.15
N ASP A 445 3.37 8.65 15.35
CA ASP A 445 2.35 9.66 15.07
C ASP A 445 0.94 9.09 15.18
N GLY A 446 -0.08 9.95 15.05
CA GLY A 446 -1.47 9.53 15.20
C GLY A 446 -1.94 8.53 14.13
N VAL A 447 -1.34 8.54 12.93
CA VAL A 447 -1.70 7.61 11.85
C VAL A 447 -1.09 6.25 12.11
N GLU A 448 0.21 6.19 12.40
CA GLU A 448 0.92 4.95 12.73
C GLU A 448 0.29 4.28 13.96
N PHE A 449 0.01 5.04 15.01
CA PHE A 449 -0.62 4.51 16.22
C PHE A 449 -2.05 4.00 15.97
N ALA A 450 -2.84 4.67 15.12
CA ALA A 450 -4.16 4.20 14.73
C ALA A 450 -4.09 2.90 13.93
N ASP A 451 -3.18 2.81 12.97
CA ASP A 451 -2.98 1.61 12.14
C ASP A 451 -2.55 0.41 13.01
N GLU A 452 -1.62 0.62 13.96
CA GLU A 452 -1.21 -0.41 14.91
C GLU A 452 -2.38 -0.84 15.80
N LEU A 453 -3.06 0.11 16.45
CA LEU A 453 -4.16 -0.16 17.38
C LEU A 453 -5.35 -0.84 16.68
N PHE A 454 -5.66 -0.49 15.43
CA PHE A 454 -6.77 -1.08 14.67
C PHE A 454 -6.39 -2.37 13.92
N SER A 455 -5.10 -2.68 13.80
CA SER A 455 -4.66 -3.99 13.31
C SER A 455 -4.84 -5.09 14.34
N SER A 456 -4.89 -4.72 15.63
CA SER A 456 -5.10 -5.61 16.77
C SER A 456 -6.54 -6.07 16.90
N THR A 457 -6.75 -7.25 17.50
CA THR A 457 -8.09 -7.85 17.61
C THR A 457 -8.48 -8.25 19.04
N THR A 458 -9.77 -8.09 19.34
CA THR A 458 -10.43 -8.66 20.52
C THR A 458 -10.51 -10.18 20.44
N SER A 459 -10.90 -10.86 21.54
CA SER A 459 -11.09 -12.32 21.54
C SER A 459 -12.16 -12.80 20.54
N LYS A 460 -13.04 -11.91 20.11
CA LYS A 460 -14.05 -12.14 19.07
C LYS A 460 -13.52 -11.97 17.63
N LEU A 461 -12.22 -11.72 17.45
CA LEU A 461 -11.58 -11.43 16.14
C LEU A 461 -12.18 -10.19 15.45
N GLN A 462 -12.57 -9.19 16.25
CA GLN A 462 -13.03 -7.89 15.78
C GLN A 462 -12.04 -6.81 16.21
N ASP A 463 -11.76 -5.86 15.33
CA ASP A 463 -11.02 -4.65 15.67
C ASP A 463 -11.89 -3.71 16.53
N LEU A 464 -11.26 -2.73 17.19
CA LEU A 464 -11.97 -1.79 18.05
C LEU A 464 -13.07 -0.99 17.30
N PRO A 465 -12.87 -0.51 16.05
CA PRO A 465 -13.92 0.16 15.29
C PRO A 465 -15.12 -0.73 14.96
N ALA A 466 -14.92 -2.04 14.75
CA ALA A 466 -16.02 -2.98 14.54
C ALA A 466 -16.79 -3.24 15.84
N CYS A 467 -16.12 -3.28 16.99
CA CYS A 467 -16.76 -3.42 18.30
C CYS A 467 -17.54 -2.15 18.71
N LEU A 468 -17.03 -0.96 18.35
CA LEU A 468 -17.62 0.34 18.68
C LEU A 468 -18.01 1.12 17.41
N PRO A 469 -19.01 0.64 16.66
CA PRO A 469 -19.33 1.09 15.31
C PRO A 469 -19.80 2.55 15.18
N ASN A 470 -20.30 3.14 16.27
CA ASN A 470 -20.88 4.48 16.34
C ASN A 470 -19.96 5.48 17.07
N TRP A 471 -18.75 5.04 17.40
CA TRP A 471 -17.77 5.83 18.13
C TRP A 471 -16.81 6.51 17.16
N ARG A 472 -16.50 7.76 17.45
CA ARG A 472 -15.48 8.51 16.75
C ARG A 472 -14.14 8.29 17.45
N TRP A 473 -13.12 7.99 16.66
CA TRP A 473 -11.75 7.78 17.15
C TRP A 473 -10.87 8.93 16.68
N VAL A 474 -10.20 9.59 17.63
CA VAL A 474 -9.37 10.76 17.38
C VAL A 474 -7.96 10.43 17.83
N PHE A 475 -7.00 10.53 16.90
CA PHE A 475 -5.58 10.26 17.16
C PHE A 475 -4.76 11.53 16.83
N PRO A 476 -4.65 12.47 17.78
CA PRO A 476 -3.86 13.68 17.58
C PRO A 476 -2.38 13.35 17.38
N THR A 477 -1.68 14.13 16.56
CA THR A 477 -0.24 13.99 16.33
C THR A 477 0.52 15.13 17.02
N SER A 478 1.51 14.79 17.83
CA SER A 478 2.39 15.75 18.49
C SER A 478 3.28 16.52 17.50
N ARG A 479 3.86 17.64 17.94
CA ARG A 479 4.86 18.37 17.15
C ARG A 479 6.19 17.61 17.08
N VAL A 480 6.93 17.84 16.01
CA VAL A 480 8.33 17.41 15.91
C VAL A 480 9.16 18.31 16.82
N ARG A 481 9.94 17.71 17.71
CA ARG A 481 10.83 18.40 18.65
C ARG A 481 12.19 17.72 18.68
N ARG A 482 13.20 18.48 19.09
CA ARG A 482 14.55 17.97 19.33
C ARG A 482 14.58 17.17 20.63
N ASP A 483 14.90 15.88 20.57
CA ASP A 483 15.20 15.08 21.75
C ASP A 483 16.63 15.40 22.21
N THR A 484 16.76 15.90 23.43
CA THR A 484 18.05 16.38 23.94
C THR A 484 19.05 15.24 24.19
N ARG A 485 18.57 14.04 24.51
CA ARG A 485 19.43 12.88 24.80
C ARG A 485 19.95 12.23 23.53
N PHE A 486 19.08 11.99 22.56
CA PHE A 486 19.44 11.33 21.30
C PHE A 486 19.98 12.30 20.26
N GLN A 487 19.81 13.61 20.45
CA GLN A 487 20.22 14.63 19.48
C GLN A 487 19.60 14.35 18.10
N GLU A 488 18.30 14.07 18.10
CA GLU A 488 17.50 13.79 16.91
C GLU A 488 16.15 14.52 16.99
N ASP A 489 15.57 14.81 15.83
CA ASP A 489 14.25 15.43 15.76
C ASP A 489 13.20 14.31 15.61
N MET A 490 12.23 14.27 16.52
CA MET A 490 11.18 13.25 16.50
C MET A 490 9.84 13.82 16.99
N THR A 491 8.76 13.13 16.66
CA THR A 491 7.41 13.41 17.16
C THR A 491 7.35 13.06 18.65
N ALA A 492 7.19 14.08 19.49
CA ALA A 492 7.17 13.92 20.94
C ALA A 492 6.26 14.97 21.59
N TRP A 493 5.51 14.56 22.60
CA TRP A 493 4.65 15.47 23.37
C TRP A 493 5.49 16.43 24.22
N PHE A 494 6.62 15.95 24.76
CA PHE A 494 7.57 16.74 25.54
C PHE A 494 8.96 16.10 25.49
N ASP A 495 10.01 16.80 25.93
CA ASP A 495 11.38 16.27 25.92
C ASP A 495 11.65 15.44 27.19
N ALA A 496 11.54 14.11 27.07
CA ALA A 496 11.78 13.17 28.15
C ALA A 496 13.21 12.62 28.10
N TYR A 497 14.10 13.20 28.92
CA TYR A 497 15.52 12.85 28.93
C TYR A 497 15.78 11.40 29.33
N SER A 498 15.07 10.86 30.33
CA SER A 498 15.27 9.48 30.79
C SER A 498 13.94 8.87 31.22
N LEU A 499 13.70 7.64 30.74
CA LEU A 499 12.51 6.84 31.09
C LEU A 499 12.81 5.80 32.18
N THR A 500 14.08 5.58 32.53
CA THR A 500 14.46 4.75 33.67
C THR A 500 14.54 5.58 34.95
N ASP A 501 15.00 6.82 34.83
CA ASP A 501 15.01 7.82 35.89
C ASP A 501 14.24 9.05 35.41
N THR A 502 12.95 9.13 35.76
CA THR A 502 12.06 10.20 35.32
C THR A 502 12.35 11.55 35.97
N GLN A 503 13.31 11.62 36.90
CA GLN A 503 13.75 12.85 37.55
C GLN A 503 14.87 13.57 36.81
N GLU A 504 15.63 12.83 36.02
CA GLU A 504 16.78 13.37 35.31
C GLU A 504 16.32 14.45 34.32
N ARG A 505 16.82 15.68 34.52
CA ARG A 505 16.56 16.83 33.64
C ARG A 505 15.06 17.13 33.42
N GLN A 506 14.25 17.02 34.50
CA GLN A 506 12.80 17.26 34.45
C GLN A 506 12.39 18.63 33.90
N GLU A 507 13.23 19.65 34.03
CA GLU A 507 12.97 21.00 33.51
C GLU A 507 12.74 21.01 31.99
N LEU A 508 13.32 20.05 31.24
CA LEU A 508 13.13 19.92 29.80
C LEU A 508 11.69 19.51 29.42
N GLN A 509 10.96 18.87 30.34
CA GLN A 509 9.62 18.36 30.07
C GLN A 509 8.56 19.47 30.09
N ILE A 510 8.79 20.55 30.85
CA ILE A 510 7.76 21.54 31.24
C ILE A 510 7.13 22.24 30.03
N ASP A 511 7.94 22.89 29.19
CA ASP A 511 7.44 23.71 28.08
C ASP A 511 6.67 22.86 27.06
N GLY A 512 7.24 21.71 26.69
CA GLY A 512 6.61 20.77 25.77
C GLY A 512 5.30 20.19 26.32
N LEU A 513 5.30 19.83 27.60
CA LEU A 513 4.13 19.24 28.26
C LEU A 513 2.99 20.26 28.35
N LYS A 514 3.29 21.51 28.76
CA LYS A 514 2.31 22.60 28.80
C LYS A 514 1.68 22.86 27.44
N GLU A 515 2.50 22.95 26.40
CA GLU A 515 2.04 23.20 25.04
C GLU A 515 1.15 22.04 24.52
N SER A 516 1.56 20.80 24.78
CA SER A 516 0.81 19.61 24.41
C SER A 516 -0.51 19.51 25.15
N VAL A 517 -0.55 19.79 26.45
CA VAL A 517 -1.78 19.83 27.26
C VAL A 517 -2.78 20.83 26.70
N LEU A 518 -2.34 22.07 26.38
CA LEU A 518 -3.22 23.08 25.79
C LEU A 518 -3.76 22.68 24.41
N HIS A 519 -2.93 22.01 23.61
CA HIS A 519 -3.35 21.48 22.32
C HIS A 519 -4.43 20.40 22.47
N ILE A 520 -4.23 19.45 23.37
CA ILE A 520 -5.19 18.37 23.63
C ILE A 520 -6.46 18.90 24.27
N LEU A 521 -6.37 19.89 25.15
CA LEU A 521 -7.54 20.54 25.75
C LEU A 521 -8.45 21.15 24.67
N THR A 522 -7.86 21.81 23.66
CA THR A 522 -8.61 22.35 22.52
C THR A 522 -9.38 21.26 21.78
N ILE A 523 -8.73 20.14 21.50
CA ILE A 523 -9.35 18.98 20.82
C ILE A 523 -10.47 18.39 21.69
N LEU A 524 -10.22 18.26 23.00
CA LEU A 524 -11.18 17.74 23.95
C LEU A 524 -12.46 18.60 23.99
N GLU A 525 -12.31 19.93 24.06
CA GLU A 525 -13.42 20.89 24.04
C GLU A 525 -14.23 20.83 22.73
N ASP A 526 -13.55 20.70 21.59
CA ASP A 526 -14.19 20.57 20.28
C ASP A 526 -14.99 19.26 20.16
N GLU A 527 -14.46 18.15 20.65
CA GLU A 527 -15.14 16.85 20.62
C GLU A 527 -16.34 16.80 21.58
N VAL A 528 -16.25 17.45 22.74
CA VAL A 528 -17.39 17.63 23.65
C VAL A 528 -18.47 18.50 23.00
N ARG A 529 -18.10 19.57 22.28
CA ARG A 529 -19.05 20.40 21.54
C ARG A 529 -19.79 19.61 20.46
N LEU A 530 -19.09 18.70 19.76
CA LEU A 530 -19.69 17.82 18.75
C LEU A 530 -20.74 16.87 19.33
N LEU A 531 -20.57 16.43 20.58
CA LEU A 531 -21.54 15.58 21.30
C LEU A 531 -22.63 16.38 22.04
N GLY A 532 -22.76 17.67 21.73
CA GLY A 532 -23.78 18.55 22.32
C GLY A 532 -23.50 18.91 23.77
N GLY A 533 -22.22 18.99 24.16
CA GLY A 533 -21.79 19.34 25.53
C GLY A 533 -21.71 18.15 26.48
N LYS A 534 -21.86 16.91 26.00
CA LYS A 534 -21.89 15.70 26.84
C LYS A 534 -20.48 15.15 27.09
N THR A 535 -19.90 15.57 28.21
CA THR A 535 -18.56 15.19 28.67
C THR A 535 -18.45 13.71 29.06
N ASP A 536 -19.53 13.14 29.59
CA ASP A 536 -19.71 11.71 29.92
C ASP A 536 -19.61 10.77 28.72
N ARG A 537 -19.55 11.32 27.50
CA ARG A 537 -19.43 10.56 26.24
C ARG A 537 -18.08 10.71 25.54
N VAL A 538 -17.16 11.44 26.16
CA VAL A 538 -15.79 11.62 25.65
C VAL A 538 -14.81 10.90 26.54
N TYR A 539 -13.91 10.13 25.93
CA TYR A 539 -12.87 9.38 26.59
C TYR A 539 -11.52 9.95 26.18
N LEU A 540 -10.60 10.06 27.12
CA LEU A 540 -9.26 10.59 26.91
C LEU A 540 -8.22 9.59 27.38
N GLY A 541 -7.12 9.43 26.64
CA GLY A 541 -6.10 8.49 27.04
C GLY A 541 -4.88 8.51 26.14
N GLY A 542 -4.04 7.51 26.28
CA GLY A 542 -2.89 7.34 25.43
C GLY A 542 -1.94 6.27 25.91
N MET A 543 -0.82 6.18 25.21
CA MET A 543 0.19 5.17 25.44
C MET A 543 1.56 5.79 25.70
N SER A 544 2.34 5.22 26.61
CA SER A 544 3.70 5.67 26.91
C SER A 544 3.72 7.18 27.23
N GLN A 545 4.45 7.98 26.47
CA GLN A 545 4.45 9.45 26.61
C GLN A 545 3.07 10.11 26.38
N GLY A 546 2.22 9.50 25.54
CA GLY A 546 0.84 9.94 25.33
C GLY A 546 -0.02 9.79 26.58
N MET A 547 0.14 8.71 27.35
CA MET A 547 -0.55 8.54 28.65
C MET A 547 -0.16 9.66 29.64
N ALA A 548 1.14 9.95 29.74
CA ALA A 548 1.66 11.02 30.59
C ALA A 548 1.03 12.38 30.26
N THR A 549 0.95 12.70 28.97
CA THR A 549 0.34 13.96 28.48
C THR A 549 -1.17 13.99 28.77
N ALA A 550 -1.88 12.88 28.53
CA ALA A 550 -3.31 12.79 28.78
C ALA A 550 -3.65 12.95 30.28
N LEU A 551 -2.86 12.37 31.19
CA LEU A 551 -3.03 12.56 32.64
C LEU A 551 -2.87 14.03 33.03
N TRP A 552 -1.85 14.70 32.53
CA TRP A 552 -1.63 16.12 32.80
C TRP A 552 -2.72 17.02 32.21
N THR A 553 -3.38 16.62 31.12
CA THR A 553 -4.59 17.30 30.63
C THR A 553 -5.74 17.18 31.64
N VAL A 554 -5.98 15.99 32.22
CA VAL A 554 -6.98 15.81 33.27
C VAL A 554 -6.64 16.63 34.51
N PHE A 555 -5.36 16.72 34.90
CA PHE A 555 -4.94 17.52 36.05
C PHE A 555 -5.08 19.01 35.81
N PHE A 556 -4.78 19.47 34.59
CA PHE A 556 -5.00 20.85 34.19
C PHE A 556 -6.49 21.23 34.25
N CYS A 557 -7.36 20.31 33.83
CA CYS A 557 -8.81 20.41 34.05
C CYS A 557 -9.17 20.50 35.54
N ALA A 558 -8.65 19.59 36.37
CA ALA A 558 -8.94 19.59 37.81
C ALA A 558 -8.42 20.86 38.53
N ALA A 559 -7.41 21.52 37.99
CA ALA A 559 -6.91 22.80 38.47
C ALA A 559 -7.79 24.01 38.10
N GLY A 560 -8.90 23.80 37.38
CA GLY A 560 -9.87 24.85 37.04
C GLY A 560 -9.80 25.37 35.60
N HIS A 561 -9.09 24.68 34.70
CA HIS A 561 -8.95 25.09 33.29
C HIS A 561 -9.71 24.18 32.31
N GLY A 562 -10.67 24.73 31.54
CA GLY A 562 -11.38 23.98 30.49
C GLY A 562 -12.55 23.15 31.03
N ILE A 563 -12.50 21.81 30.88
CA ILE A 563 -13.63 20.90 31.18
C ILE A 563 -13.63 20.49 32.65
N MET A 564 -14.65 20.90 33.40
CA MET A 564 -14.75 20.63 34.85
C MET A 564 -15.58 19.38 35.18
N GLU A 565 -16.36 18.88 34.22
CA GLU A 565 -17.22 17.72 34.40
C GLU A 565 -16.43 16.39 34.20
N PRO A 566 -16.89 15.28 34.80
CA PRO A 566 -16.27 13.97 34.58
C PRO A 566 -16.35 13.55 33.11
N LEU A 567 -15.24 13.00 32.60
CA LEU A 567 -15.22 12.36 31.29
C LEU A 567 -15.86 10.96 31.36
N GLY A 568 -16.23 10.41 30.21
CA GLY A 568 -16.74 9.04 30.10
C GLY A 568 -15.72 7.99 30.60
N GLY A 569 -14.43 8.28 30.44
CA GLY A 569 -13.36 7.48 31.04
C GLY A 569 -11.96 7.89 30.59
N PHE A 570 -10.97 7.40 31.32
CA PHE A 570 -9.55 7.55 31.01
C PHE A 570 -8.91 6.21 30.65
N LEU A 571 -8.13 6.17 29.57
CA LEU A 571 -7.47 4.94 29.08
C LEU A 571 -5.94 5.13 29.02
N GLY A 572 -5.19 4.57 29.97
CA GLY A 572 -3.73 4.70 30.03
C GLY A 572 -2.99 3.39 29.83
N PHE A 573 -1.99 3.38 28.93
CA PHE A 573 -1.26 2.16 28.58
C PHE A 573 0.26 2.35 28.63
N CYS A 574 0.96 1.45 29.33
CA CYS A 574 2.44 1.36 29.37
C CYS A 574 3.16 2.72 29.57
N GLY A 575 2.60 3.58 30.43
CA GLY A 575 3.07 4.94 30.64
C GLY A 575 3.48 5.23 32.08
N TRP A 576 3.82 6.49 32.35
CA TRP A 576 4.21 6.98 33.67
C TRP A 576 3.53 8.31 33.97
N LEU A 577 3.64 8.76 35.21
CA LEU A 577 3.19 10.08 35.63
C LEU A 577 4.40 11.03 35.82
N PRO A 578 4.59 12.05 34.97
CA PRO A 578 5.61 13.07 35.20
C PRO A 578 5.35 13.82 36.50
N PHE A 579 6.42 14.11 37.25
CA PHE A 579 6.40 14.79 38.55
C PHE A 579 5.60 14.06 39.65
N ALA A 580 5.50 12.72 39.59
CA ALA A 580 4.77 11.92 40.57
C ALA A 580 5.16 12.20 42.03
N GLU A 581 6.45 12.37 42.35
CA GLU A 581 6.90 12.63 43.72
C GLU A 581 6.33 13.91 44.33
N ARG A 582 6.13 14.96 43.52
CA ARG A 582 5.48 16.20 43.99
C ARG A 582 4.03 15.96 44.41
N MET A 583 3.42 14.88 43.94
CA MET A 583 2.06 14.45 44.25
C MET A 583 2.03 13.36 45.34
N GLU A 584 3.16 12.76 45.72
CA GLU A 584 3.25 11.72 46.77
C GLU A 584 3.30 12.31 48.18
N ASP A 585 3.81 13.53 48.35
CA ASP A 585 3.87 14.30 49.61
C ASP A 585 2.49 14.79 50.12
N MET A 586 1.39 14.13 49.73
CA MET A 586 0.01 14.53 50.03
C MET A 586 -0.62 13.83 51.25
N GLU A 587 0.14 13.05 52.03
CA GLU A 587 -0.38 12.30 53.19
C GLU A 587 -1.02 13.17 54.29
N ARG A 588 -0.60 14.43 54.46
CA ARG A 588 -1.14 15.35 55.49
C ARG A 588 -2.45 16.04 55.12
N ILE A 589 -2.88 15.98 53.84
CA ILE A 589 -4.02 16.77 53.33
C ILE A 589 -5.32 15.95 53.30
N ARG A 590 -5.25 14.64 53.51
CA ARG A 590 -6.42 13.73 53.46
C ARG A 590 -7.49 14.04 54.50
N GLU A 591 -7.11 14.70 55.60
CA GLU A 591 -8.02 15.19 56.64
C GLU A 591 -8.87 16.39 56.18
N LEU A 592 -8.50 17.07 55.09
CA LEU A 592 -9.16 18.28 54.58
C LEU A 592 -10.28 18.02 53.55
N GLY A 593 -10.55 16.76 53.19
CA GLY A 593 -11.58 16.41 52.21
C GLY A 593 -11.20 16.70 50.74
N ARG A 594 -12.13 16.47 49.80
CA ARG A 594 -11.89 16.57 48.34
C ARG A 594 -11.46 17.97 47.86
N SER A 595 -12.01 19.01 48.46
CA SER A 595 -11.64 20.40 48.18
C SER A 595 -10.15 20.69 48.48
N GLY A 596 -9.57 20.03 49.49
CA GLY A 596 -8.14 20.12 49.80
C GLY A 596 -7.25 19.49 48.72
N VAL A 597 -7.67 18.36 48.15
CA VAL A 597 -6.94 17.68 47.05
C VAL A 597 -6.93 18.54 45.79
N ALA A 598 -8.08 19.13 45.43
CA ALA A 598 -8.23 20.03 44.29
C ALA A 598 -7.35 21.29 44.41
N CYS A 599 -7.31 21.88 45.61
CA CYS A 599 -6.49 23.04 45.92
C CYS A 599 -5.00 22.75 45.74
N ARG A 600 -4.52 21.63 46.29
CA ARG A 600 -3.11 21.25 46.15
C ARG A 600 -2.73 20.89 44.72
N LEU A 601 -3.61 20.21 43.98
CA LEU A 601 -3.36 19.92 42.56
C LEU A 601 -3.24 21.22 41.75
N ARG A 602 -4.05 22.24 42.07
CA ARG A 602 -3.95 23.58 41.48
C ARG A 602 -2.62 24.26 41.77
N GLU A 603 -2.12 24.14 43.00
CA GLU A 603 -0.78 24.62 43.36
C GLU A 603 0.30 23.91 42.52
N ILE A 604 0.27 22.59 42.43
CA ILE A 604 1.24 21.80 41.64
C ILE A 604 1.19 22.19 40.15
N VAL A 605 -0.01 22.31 39.58
CA VAL A 605 -0.19 22.75 38.19
C VAL A 605 0.33 24.17 37.98
N SER A 606 0.10 25.08 38.94
CA SER A 606 0.61 26.44 38.89
C SER A 606 2.14 26.48 39.01
N GLU A 607 2.73 25.67 39.89
CA GLU A 607 4.19 25.54 40.05
C GLU A 607 4.87 24.98 38.80
N VAL A 608 4.28 23.96 38.16
CA VAL A 608 4.86 23.30 36.98
C VAL A 608 4.65 24.15 35.73
N PHE A 609 3.46 24.72 35.50
CA PHE A 609 3.16 25.45 34.27
C PHE A 609 3.21 26.97 34.38
N GLN A 610 3.48 27.54 35.55
CA GLN A 610 3.43 29.00 35.79
C GLN A 610 2.11 29.61 35.30
N ALA A 611 0.99 28.94 35.58
CA ALA A 611 -0.35 29.37 35.17
C ALA A 611 -1.03 30.15 36.32
N GLU A 612 -1.63 31.31 36.01
CA GLU A 612 -2.46 32.07 36.95
C GLU A 612 -3.75 31.28 37.23
N GLY A 613 -3.97 30.91 38.49
CA GLY A 613 -5.16 30.18 38.92
C GLY A 613 -6.43 31.02 38.69
N ARG A 614 -7.36 30.53 37.85
CA ARG A 614 -8.67 31.17 37.68
C ARG A 614 -9.70 30.52 38.61
N SER A 615 -10.35 31.36 39.42
CA SER A 615 -11.61 31.19 40.16
C SER A 615 -11.77 29.99 41.12
N GLU A 616 -12.24 30.30 42.33
CA GLU A 616 -12.82 29.41 43.34
C GLU A 616 -14.17 28.85 42.85
N ARG A 617 -14.19 27.98 41.84
CA ARG A 617 -15.40 27.22 41.49
C ARG A 617 -15.39 25.90 42.25
N GLU A 618 -16.43 25.65 43.04
CA GLU A 618 -16.65 24.43 43.83
C GLU A 618 -16.74 23.15 42.97
N ASP A 619 -16.89 23.28 41.64
CA ASP A 619 -17.06 22.16 40.72
C ASP A 619 -15.75 21.65 40.07
N ALA A 620 -14.60 22.28 40.34
CA ALA A 620 -13.36 22.04 39.60
C ALA A 620 -12.78 20.62 39.78
N ASP A 621 -13.10 19.94 40.89
CA ASP A 621 -12.65 18.59 41.23
C ASP A 621 -13.53 17.47 40.70
N ASN A 622 -14.66 17.79 40.07
CA ASN A 622 -15.57 16.77 39.54
C ASN A 622 -14.92 15.94 38.42
N VAL A 623 -13.99 16.50 37.65
CA VAL A 623 -13.25 15.75 36.61
C VAL A 623 -12.45 14.58 37.18
N LEU A 624 -12.07 14.61 38.47
CA LEU A 624 -11.38 13.49 39.15
C LEU A 624 -12.30 12.29 39.40
N LEU A 625 -13.62 12.43 39.20
CA LEU A 625 -14.57 11.32 39.22
C LEU A 625 -14.54 10.47 37.93
N THR A 626 -13.76 10.87 36.92
CA THR A 626 -13.56 10.12 35.68
C THR A 626 -13.03 8.71 36.01
N PRO A 627 -13.70 7.63 35.57
CA PRO A 627 -13.20 6.27 35.76
C PRO A 627 -11.93 6.07 34.94
N VAL A 628 -10.95 5.34 35.47
CA VAL A 628 -9.63 5.17 34.86
C VAL A 628 -9.33 3.69 34.64
N LEU A 629 -8.95 3.31 33.43
CA LEU A 629 -8.31 2.03 33.13
C LEU A 629 -6.83 2.26 32.89
N LEU A 630 -5.98 1.59 33.66
CA LEU A 630 -4.54 1.56 33.47
C LEU A 630 -4.08 0.13 33.19
N SER A 631 -3.26 -0.06 32.15
CA SER A 631 -2.71 -1.37 31.78
C SER A 631 -1.22 -1.27 31.46
N HIS A 632 -0.40 -2.17 32.01
CA HIS A 632 1.06 -2.11 31.88
C HIS A 632 1.70 -3.51 31.80
N GLY A 633 2.69 -3.68 30.94
CA GLY A 633 3.46 -4.93 30.84
C GLY A 633 4.49 -5.09 31.96
N GLU A 634 4.46 -6.20 32.70
CA GLU A 634 5.49 -6.54 33.69
C GLU A 634 6.89 -6.68 33.08
N ASP A 635 6.94 -7.03 31.80
CA ASP A 635 8.15 -7.21 31.01
C ASP A 635 8.50 -6.01 30.12
N ASP A 636 7.85 -4.85 30.31
CA ASP A 636 8.10 -3.60 29.58
C ASP A 636 9.57 -3.18 29.64
N ALA A 637 10.26 -3.28 28.50
CA ALA A 637 11.67 -2.96 28.35
C ALA A 637 11.99 -1.46 28.30
N TRP A 638 10.99 -0.58 28.12
CA TRP A 638 11.18 0.85 27.90
C TRP A 638 10.71 1.70 29.08
N VAL A 639 9.52 1.43 29.59
CA VAL A 639 8.93 2.11 30.75
C VAL A 639 8.73 1.07 31.85
N PRO A 640 9.57 1.05 32.90
CA PRO A 640 9.47 0.07 33.96
C PRO A 640 8.07 0.04 34.59
N VAL A 641 7.50 -1.14 34.81
CA VAL A 641 6.16 -1.32 35.41
C VAL A 641 6.00 -0.61 36.75
N GLN A 642 7.10 -0.41 37.50
CA GLN A 642 7.10 0.35 38.76
C GLN A 642 6.58 1.78 38.57
N GLN A 643 6.84 2.42 37.42
CA GLN A 643 6.36 3.78 37.14
C GLN A 643 4.86 3.82 36.88
N GLY A 644 4.31 2.80 36.19
CA GLY A 644 2.86 2.64 36.04
C GLY A 644 2.18 2.37 37.38
N ARG A 645 2.79 1.53 38.24
CA ARG A 645 2.31 1.29 39.62
C ARG A 645 2.34 2.54 40.47
N GLN A 646 3.39 3.36 40.36
CA GLN A 646 3.50 4.65 41.03
C GLN A 646 2.38 5.60 40.59
N ALA A 647 2.15 5.72 39.27
CA ALA A 647 1.06 6.53 38.74
C ALA A 647 -0.29 6.08 39.31
N ARG A 648 -0.59 4.78 39.30
CA ARG A 648 -1.80 4.21 39.93
C ARG A 648 -1.89 4.58 41.41
N GLU A 649 -0.80 4.46 42.16
CA GLU A 649 -0.79 4.75 43.59
C GLU A 649 -1.12 6.21 43.88
N VAL A 650 -0.55 7.15 43.11
CA VAL A 650 -0.89 8.58 43.18
C VAL A 650 -2.37 8.81 42.86
N LEU A 651 -2.87 8.28 41.74
CA LEU A 651 -4.27 8.46 41.32
C LEU A 651 -5.26 7.92 42.38
N VAL A 652 -4.98 6.76 42.96
CA VAL A 652 -5.88 6.11 43.93
C VAL A 652 -5.74 6.71 45.33
N ARG A 653 -4.51 6.79 45.86
CA ARG A 653 -4.28 7.17 47.26
C ARG A 653 -4.37 8.67 47.47
N GLN A 654 -3.81 9.45 46.54
CA GLN A 654 -3.66 10.89 46.67
C GLN A 654 -4.82 11.64 46.02
N LEU A 655 -5.27 11.20 44.83
CA LEU A 655 -6.35 11.86 44.10
C LEU A 655 -7.74 11.23 44.31
N GLY A 656 -7.83 10.06 44.93
CA GLY A 656 -9.10 9.39 45.20
C GLY A 656 -9.87 8.94 43.94
N MET A 657 -9.17 8.78 42.81
CA MET A 657 -9.77 8.35 41.54
C MET A 657 -10.07 6.84 41.55
N THR A 658 -11.08 6.44 40.77
CA THR A 658 -11.41 5.02 40.58
C THR A 658 -10.55 4.46 39.45
N VAL A 659 -9.57 3.62 39.79
CA VAL A 659 -8.61 3.04 38.84
C VAL A 659 -8.75 1.52 38.77
N GLU A 660 -9.15 1.00 37.60
CA GLU A 660 -8.95 -0.38 37.22
C GLU A 660 -7.51 -0.57 36.75
N TRP A 661 -6.79 -1.51 37.36
CA TRP A 661 -5.38 -1.76 37.08
C TRP A 661 -5.18 -3.15 36.49
N ASP A 662 -4.48 -3.20 35.36
CA ASP A 662 -4.11 -4.42 34.68
C ASP A 662 -2.60 -4.55 34.54
N GLU A 663 -2.08 -5.71 34.94
CA GLU A 663 -0.71 -6.09 34.64
C GLU A 663 -0.73 -7.33 33.77
N PHE A 664 0.06 -7.30 32.72
CA PHE A 664 0.17 -8.41 31.79
C PHE A 664 1.63 -8.74 31.51
N ARG A 665 1.87 -9.92 30.97
CA ARG A 665 3.21 -10.35 30.57
C ARG A 665 3.17 -11.02 29.21
N GLY A 666 4.25 -10.85 28.45
CA GLY A 666 4.43 -11.47 27.14
C GLY A 666 3.56 -10.84 26.06
N ALA A 667 3.28 -9.55 26.16
CA ALA A 667 2.77 -8.79 25.02
C ALA A 667 3.88 -8.57 23.98
N ASP A 668 3.50 -8.26 22.76
CA ASP A 668 4.45 -7.87 21.72
C ASP A 668 5.23 -6.60 22.14
N ASN A 669 6.35 -6.32 21.47
CA ASN A 669 7.27 -5.21 21.80
C ASN A 669 7.84 -5.24 23.23
N ASP A 670 8.21 -6.44 23.70
CA ASP A 670 8.82 -6.66 25.01
C ASP A 670 7.99 -6.01 26.12
N GLY A 671 6.68 -6.28 26.18
CA GLY A 671 5.77 -5.78 27.22
C GLY A 671 5.34 -4.31 27.09
N HIS A 672 5.97 -3.52 26.21
CA HIS A 672 5.63 -2.11 25.97
C HIS A 672 4.49 -1.93 24.95
N TRP A 673 3.65 -2.95 24.75
CA TRP A 673 2.45 -2.88 23.93
C TRP A 673 1.29 -3.57 24.65
N LEU A 674 0.06 -3.25 24.24
CA LEU A 674 -1.13 -3.90 24.78
C LEU A 674 -1.13 -5.39 24.44
N LYS A 675 -1.47 -6.23 25.42
CA LYS A 675 -1.54 -7.68 25.21
C LYS A 675 -2.77 -8.07 24.40
N GLU A 676 -2.56 -8.65 23.22
CA GLU A 676 -3.64 -9.22 22.41
C GLU A 676 -3.99 -10.66 22.80
N PRO A 677 -5.29 -11.01 22.96
CA PRO A 677 -6.47 -10.14 22.87
C PRO A 677 -6.91 -9.51 24.20
N GLU A 678 -6.29 -9.89 25.33
CA GLU A 678 -6.85 -9.64 26.67
C GLU A 678 -7.00 -8.15 27.02
N ALA A 679 -6.02 -7.31 26.65
CA ALA A 679 -6.07 -5.88 26.91
C ALA A 679 -7.14 -5.17 26.07
N PHE A 680 -7.38 -5.62 24.83
CA PHE A 680 -8.42 -5.09 23.96
C PHE A 680 -9.83 -5.47 24.44
N ASP A 681 -10.00 -6.71 24.93
CA ASP A 681 -11.23 -7.13 25.59
C ASP A 681 -11.51 -6.31 26.86
N ARG A 682 -10.46 -5.97 27.62
CA ARG A 682 -10.56 -5.11 28.80
C ARG A 682 -11.01 -3.71 28.44
N ILE A 683 -10.44 -3.10 27.39
CA ILE A 683 -10.89 -1.79 26.89
C ILE A 683 -12.38 -1.83 26.56
N ILE A 684 -12.85 -2.86 25.84
CA ILE A 684 -14.27 -2.99 25.49
C ILE A 684 -15.14 -3.17 26.74
N ARG A 685 -14.75 -4.02 27.69
CA ARG A 685 -15.51 -4.19 28.94
C ARG A 685 -15.57 -2.92 29.76
N PHE A 686 -14.44 -2.25 29.93
CA PHE A 686 -14.37 -0.97 30.62
C PHE A 686 -15.27 0.06 29.95
N VAL A 687 -15.29 0.12 28.62
CA VAL A 687 -16.21 1.02 27.91
C VAL A 687 -17.67 0.58 28.10
N GLU A 688 -18.00 -0.71 27.96
CA GLU A 688 -19.37 -1.24 28.09
C GLU A 688 -19.96 -1.03 29.50
N ASP A 689 -19.15 -1.25 30.55
CA ASP A 689 -19.55 -1.12 31.96
C ASP A 689 -19.97 0.32 32.32
N PHE A 690 -19.48 1.31 31.57
CA PHE A 690 -19.75 2.73 31.80
C PHE A 690 -20.59 3.40 30.68
N VAL A 691 -21.07 2.65 29.66
CA VAL A 691 -21.80 3.19 28.48
C VAL A 691 -23.27 2.79 28.37
N LEU A 692 -23.67 1.59 28.82
CA LEU A 692 -25.02 1.08 28.51
C LEU A 692 -26.06 1.38 29.61
N PRO A 693 -27.33 1.67 29.24
CA PRO A 693 -28.41 2.11 30.14
C PRO A 693 -28.99 0.98 31.02
N GLY A 694 -28.11 0.16 31.60
CA GLY A 694 -28.36 -0.75 32.72
C GLY A 694 -27.32 -0.61 33.84
N GLY A 695 -26.36 0.31 33.69
CA GLY A 695 -25.30 0.63 34.65
C GLY A 695 -25.73 1.55 35.80
N ASP A 696 -27.03 1.79 36.00
CA ASP A 696 -27.54 2.53 37.16
C ASP A 696 -27.05 1.92 38.49
N SER A 697 -26.68 0.62 38.50
CA SER A 697 -26.14 -0.01 39.70
C SER A 697 -24.72 0.41 40.07
N ILE A 698 -23.88 0.87 39.13
CA ILE A 698 -22.48 1.25 39.43
C ILE A 698 -22.37 2.74 39.72
N GLN A 699 -22.98 3.63 38.93
CA GLN A 699 -22.99 5.06 39.27
C GLN A 699 -23.82 5.35 40.53
N ALA A 700 -24.95 4.65 40.74
CA ALA A 700 -25.67 4.74 42.02
C ALA A 700 -24.94 4.03 43.15
N SER A 701 -24.18 2.95 42.92
CA SER A 701 -23.37 2.34 43.99
C SER A 701 -22.10 3.12 44.31
N VAL A 702 -21.53 3.89 43.39
CA VAL A 702 -20.43 4.82 43.66
C VAL A 702 -20.96 6.02 44.45
N ARG A 703 -22.12 6.58 44.09
CA ARG A 703 -22.82 7.60 44.90
C ARG A 703 -23.27 7.06 46.27
N ALA A 704 -23.74 5.82 46.35
CA ALA A 704 -24.17 5.19 47.60
C ALA A 704 -23.03 4.69 48.49
N ARG A 705 -21.86 4.32 47.93
CA ARG A 705 -20.64 3.96 48.68
C ARG A 705 -20.00 5.18 49.33
N LEU A 706 -20.11 6.36 48.72
CA LEU A 706 -19.64 7.62 49.30
C LEU A 706 -20.58 8.16 50.41
N GLY A 707 -21.85 7.77 50.42
CA GLY A 707 -22.83 8.15 51.46
C GLY A 707 -23.01 7.16 52.61
N ARG A 708 -22.26 6.05 52.67
CA ARG A 708 -22.46 4.97 53.67
C ARG A 708 -21.19 4.60 54.45
N ALA A 709 -20.26 5.52 54.62
CA ALA A 709 -19.12 5.33 55.52
C ALA A 709 -19.50 5.38 57.02
N ASP A 710 -20.74 5.77 57.38
CA ASP A 710 -21.15 5.99 58.78
C ASP A 710 -22.15 5.00 59.38
N ALA A 711 -22.48 3.87 58.74
CA ALA A 711 -23.51 2.98 59.32
C ALA A 711 -23.26 1.47 59.13
N LYS A 712 -22.81 0.86 60.24
CA LYS A 712 -23.11 -0.53 60.72
C LYS A 712 -22.66 -1.68 59.81
N ARG A 713 -21.66 -2.50 60.19
CA ARG A 713 -21.62 -3.48 61.30
C ARG A 713 -22.77 -4.49 61.25
N GLU A 714 -22.39 -5.78 61.19
CA GLU A 714 -23.15 -7.04 61.37
C GLU A 714 -23.63 -7.85 60.15
N LYS A 715 -23.16 -9.12 60.14
CA LYS A 715 -23.85 -10.39 59.81
C LYS A 715 -24.28 -10.61 58.34
N SER A 716 -24.29 -11.82 57.79
CA SER A 716 -23.72 -13.13 58.14
C SER A 716 -23.91 -14.05 56.91
N THR A 717 -23.12 -15.13 56.87
CA THR A 717 -23.46 -16.49 56.38
C THR A 717 -23.78 -16.77 54.89
N ARG A 718 -22.86 -17.56 54.30
CA ARG A 718 -23.02 -18.89 53.64
C ARG A 718 -23.99 -19.02 52.45
N ARG A 719 -23.47 -19.44 51.28
CA ARG A 719 -23.54 -20.81 50.63
C ARG A 719 -24.26 -20.61 49.28
N ASP A 720 -24.00 -21.22 48.11
CA ASP A 720 -23.41 -22.50 47.68
C ASP A 720 -22.83 -22.37 46.24
N HIS A 721 -21.87 -23.22 45.87
CA HIS A 721 -21.47 -23.58 44.48
C HIS A 721 -22.29 -24.80 44.03
N PRO A 722 -22.60 -25.07 42.73
CA PRO A 722 -21.59 -25.54 41.74
C PRO A 722 -21.96 -25.20 40.25
N PRO A 723 -21.43 -25.85 39.19
CA PRO A 723 -20.49 -25.26 38.22
C PRO A 723 -21.05 -25.21 36.77
N LEU A 724 -20.17 -24.96 35.78
CA LEU A 724 -20.33 -25.12 34.31
C LEU A 724 -20.64 -23.80 33.56
N GLY A 725 -19.99 -23.44 32.46
CA GLY A 725 -19.06 -24.19 31.61
C GLY A 725 -18.19 -23.28 30.73
N ASN A 726 -17.00 -23.81 30.42
CA ASN A 726 -16.02 -23.26 29.50
C ASN A 726 -16.61 -23.02 28.10
N HIS A 727 -16.47 -21.81 27.57
CA HIS A 727 -16.45 -21.59 26.12
C HIS A 727 -15.32 -20.62 25.72
N PHE A 728 -14.11 -21.19 25.69
CA PHE A 728 -12.94 -20.66 24.99
C PHE A 728 -13.15 -20.67 23.46
N LYS A 729 -12.74 -19.60 22.77
CA LYS A 729 -12.54 -19.56 21.30
C LYS A 729 -11.50 -18.48 20.96
N MET A 730 -10.59 -18.61 19.98
CA MET A 730 -9.53 -19.59 19.69
C MET A 730 -8.59 -18.90 18.65
N VAL A 731 -7.29 -18.74 18.92
CA VAL A 731 -6.32 -18.20 17.95
C VAL A 731 -6.01 -19.23 16.85
N ARG A 732 -5.90 -18.77 15.60
CA ARG A 732 -5.84 -19.61 14.39
C ARG A 732 -4.44 -20.10 14.04
N TYR A 733 -4.40 -21.36 13.62
CA TYR A 733 -3.23 -22.11 13.15
C TYR A 733 -3.31 -22.30 11.63
N ALA A 734 -2.17 -22.46 10.96
CA ALA A 734 -2.13 -22.69 9.51
C ALA A 734 -2.82 -24.00 9.07
N ALA A 735 -2.98 -24.98 9.98
CA ALA A 735 -3.86 -26.12 9.80
C ALA A 735 -5.12 -25.94 10.66
N GLN A 736 -6.28 -25.74 10.02
CA GLN A 736 -7.55 -25.46 10.69
C GLN A 736 -8.39 -26.72 11.00
N ASP A 737 -8.02 -27.88 10.44
CA ASP A 737 -8.82 -29.12 10.52
C ASP A 737 -8.38 -30.10 11.64
N ILE A 738 -7.43 -29.74 12.51
CA ILE A 738 -6.98 -30.62 13.60
C ILE A 738 -7.72 -30.25 14.89
N SER A 739 -8.52 -31.19 15.41
CA SER A 739 -9.30 -31.03 16.64
C SER A 739 -8.44 -30.54 17.81
N ASN A 740 -8.87 -29.44 18.44
CA ASN A 740 -8.14 -28.78 19.53
C ASN A 740 -8.24 -29.53 20.88
N THR A 741 -9.20 -30.44 21.02
CA THR A 741 -9.43 -31.20 22.26
C THR A 741 -8.41 -32.32 22.46
N LYS A 742 -7.90 -32.92 21.37
CA LYS A 742 -6.91 -34.01 21.40
C LYS A 742 -5.51 -33.58 20.95
N SER A 743 -5.21 -32.28 21.03
CA SER A 743 -3.93 -31.74 20.56
C SER A 743 -3.30 -30.71 21.48
N ALA A 744 -1.97 -30.75 21.55
CA ALA A 744 -1.13 -29.78 22.24
C ALA A 744 -0.28 -29.04 21.22
N ARG A 745 -0.07 -27.73 21.43
CA ARG A 745 0.53 -26.85 20.43
C ARG A 745 1.67 -26.05 21.07
N ALA A 746 2.71 -25.77 20.30
CA ALA A 746 3.84 -24.95 20.72
C ALA A 746 4.39 -24.14 19.53
N ARG A 747 4.88 -22.93 19.79
CA ARG A 747 5.44 -22.04 18.76
C ARG A 747 6.70 -21.36 19.28
N GLY A 748 7.71 -21.26 18.43
CA GLY A 748 8.90 -20.45 18.66
C GLY A 748 8.98 -19.35 17.60
N SER A 749 9.06 -18.09 18.02
CA SER A 749 9.17 -16.94 17.12
C SER A 749 10.58 -16.34 17.14
N TYR A 750 11.01 -15.77 16.01
CA TYR A 750 12.31 -15.10 15.87
C TYR A 750 13.53 -15.95 16.30
N LEU A 751 13.44 -17.28 16.16
CA LEU A 751 14.50 -18.18 16.60
C LEU A 751 15.76 -17.89 15.78
N ARG A 752 16.87 -17.59 16.47
CA ARG A 752 18.19 -17.29 15.87
C ARG A 752 18.89 -18.54 15.34
N VAL A 753 18.18 -19.34 14.55
CA VAL A 753 18.61 -20.61 13.96
C VAL A 753 18.28 -20.63 12.47
N SER A 754 19.06 -21.35 11.68
CA SER A 754 18.94 -21.33 10.21
C SER A 754 17.60 -21.92 9.75
N PHE A 755 16.77 -21.10 9.12
CA PHE A 755 15.51 -21.54 8.49
C PHE A 755 15.67 -22.82 7.65
N LYS A 756 16.70 -22.86 6.80
CA LYS A 756 16.91 -23.98 5.87
C LYS A 756 17.17 -25.28 6.61
N ASN A 757 18.04 -25.25 7.61
CA ASN A 757 18.37 -26.43 8.41
C ASN A 757 17.18 -26.85 9.28
N THR A 758 16.52 -25.89 9.91
CA THR A 758 15.39 -26.13 10.78
C THR A 758 14.20 -26.71 10.03
N ARG A 759 13.94 -26.27 8.79
CA ARG A 759 12.88 -26.82 7.94
C ARG A 759 13.12 -28.30 7.60
N GLU A 760 14.34 -28.67 7.21
CA GLU A 760 14.65 -30.08 6.91
C GLU A 760 14.61 -30.94 8.17
N THR A 761 15.05 -30.40 9.31
CA THR A 761 15.00 -31.09 10.62
C THR A 761 13.56 -31.30 11.08
N ALA A 762 12.72 -30.27 10.98
CA ALA A 762 11.31 -30.33 11.31
C ALA A 762 10.55 -31.34 10.42
N GLN A 763 10.84 -31.35 9.11
CA GLN A 763 10.24 -32.32 8.19
C GLN A 763 10.72 -33.76 8.42
N ALA A 764 11.90 -33.96 9.02
CA ALA A 764 12.38 -35.29 9.36
C ALA A 764 11.61 -35.92 10.53
N ILE A 765 11.16 -35.11 11.50
CA ILE A 765 10.41 -35.58 12.68
C ILE A 765 8.88 -35.53 12.49
N ASN A 766 8.41 -34.96 11.38
CA ASN A 766 6.98 -34.86 11.09
C ASN A 766 6.36 -36.27 10.98
N GLY A 767 5.33 -36.55 11.77
CA GLY A 767 4.68 -37.86 11.85
C GLY A 767 5.31 -38.88 12.80
N MET A 768 6.40 -38.54 13.51
CA MET A 768 6.99 -39.44 14.51
C MET A 768 6.23 -39.39 15.85
N LYS A 769 6.26 -40.50 16.60
CA LYS A 769 5.91 -40.49 18.03
C LYS A 769 6.86 -39.54 18.78
N LEU A 770 6.33 -38.83 19.77
CA LEU A 770 7.06 -37.81 20.54
C LEU A 770 8.39 -38.34 21.07
N GLN A 771 8.38 -39.50 21.73
CA GLN A 771 9.61 -40.09 22.27
C GLN A 771 10.64 -40.42 21.18
N ARG A 772 10.21 -40.97 20.05
CA ARG A 772 11.13 -41.22 18.92
C ARG A 772 11.67 -39.92 18.34
N ALA A 773 10.86 -38.86 18.26
CA ALA A 773 11.29 -37.55 17.79
C ALA A 773 12.35 -36.93 18.72
N LEU A 774 12.15 -37.00 20.04
CA LEU A 774 13.13 -36.54 21.03
C LEU A 774 14.44 -37.33 20.93
N THR A 775 14.40 -38.67 20.88
CA THR A 775 15.59 -39.51 20.70
C THR A 775 16.29 -39.22 19.37
N PHE A 776 15.54 -39.05 18.27
CA PHE A 776 16.11 -38.72 16.97
C PHE A 776 16.88 -37.39 17.01
N LEU A 777 16.29 -36.36 17.59
CA LEU A 777 16.93 -35.03 17.68
C LEU A 777 18.12 -35.03 18.64
N ASP A 778 18.08 -35.82 19.71
CA ASP A 778 19.22 -35.99 20.62
C ASP A 778 20.37 -36.73 19.91
N ASN A 779 20.05 -37.78 19.15
CA ASN A 779 21.01 -38.46 18.27
C ASN A 779 21.58 -37.54 17.18
N VAL A 780 20.79 -36.58 16.66
CA VAL A 780 21.29 -35.55 15.74
C VAL A 780 22.28 -34.61 16.44
N THR A 781 22.02 -34.26 17.69
CA THR A 781 22.90 -33.43 18.52
C THR A 781 24.22 -34.16 18.83
N ASN A 782 24.15 -35.46 19.07
CA ASN A 782 25.31 -36.35 19.31
C ASN A 782 25.97 -36.89 18.03
N LYS A 783 25.51 -36.44 16.85
CA LYS A 783 25.97 -36.88 15.52
C LYS A 783 25.82 -38.38 15.22
N ALA A 784 24.96 -39.09 15.94
CA ALA A 784 24.65 -40.49 15.72
C ALA A 784 23.66 -40.70 14.55
N GLU A 785 22.68 -39.82 14.38
CA GLU A 785 21.70 -39.88 13.27
C GLU A 785 21.67 -38.57 12.47
N ALA A 786 21.77 -38.64 11.13
CA ALA A 786 21.76 -37.45 10.27
C ALA A 786 20.35 -37.07 9.78
N VAL A 787 20.09 -35.76 9.68
CA VAL A 787 18.88 -35.21 9.08
C VAL A 787 18.98 -35.26 7.54
N PRO A 788 18.00 -35.85 6.83
CA PRO A 788 17.99 -35.85 5.37
C PRO A 788 17.65 -34.46 4.81
N PHE A 789 18.45 -33.96 3.87
CA PHE A 789 18.20 -32.67 3.21
C PHE A 789 17.62 -32.89 1.82
N ARG A 790 16.34 -32.55 1.63
CA ARG A 790 15.59 -32.74 0.38
C ARG A 790 15.52 -31.45 -0.44
N ARG A 791 15.02 -30.36 0.15
CA ARG A 791 14.82 -29.09 -0.60
C ARG A 791 16.03 -28.17 -0.55
N PHE A 792 16.71 -28.10 0.60
CA PHE A 792 17.84 -27.17 0.80
C PHE A 792 19.21 -27.86 0.77
N ALA A 793 19.43 -28.75 -0.20
CA ALA A 793 20.63 -29.60 -0.26
C ALA A 793 21.82 -29.01 -1.05
N GLY A 794 21.73 -27.76 -1.53
CA GLY A 794 22.72 -27.15 -2.44
C GLY A 794 24.15 -27.06 -1.87
N SER A 795 24.29 -26.77 -0.58
CA SER A 795 25.60 -26.62 0.10
C SER A 795 25.90 -27.76 1.08
N THR A 796 25.22 -28.90 0.93
CA THR A 796 25.35 -30.06 1.84
C THR A 796 26.12 -31.18 1.13
N GLY A 797 27.17 -31.69 1.77
CA GLY A 797 27.97 -32.81 1.28
C GLY A 797 27.18 -34.13 1.23
N ARG A 798 27.74 -35.14 0.55
CA ARG A 798 27.17 -36.49 0.53
C ARG A 798 27.41 -37.17 1.88
N CYS A 799 26.40 -37.87 2.40
CA CYS A 799 26.49 -38.60 3.67
C CYS A 799 25.81 -39.96 3.53
N ALA A 800 26.50 -41.04 3.90
CA ALA A 800 26.00 -42.41 3.75
C ALA A 800 24.71 -42.66 4.55
N GLN A 801 24.55 -42.00 5.71
CA GLN A 801 23.33 -42.07 6.52
C GLN A 801 22.09 -41.49 5.83
N GLY A 802 22.23 -40.74 4.73
CA GLY A 802 21.09 -40.31 3.92
C GLY A 802 20.38 -41.46 3.20
N LYS A 803 21.08 -42.58 2.96
CA LYS A 803 20.57 -43.72 2.19
C LYS A 803 19.30 -44.32 2.80
N GLN A 804 19.21 -44.37 4.13
CA GLN A 804 18.02 -44.87 4.86
C GLN A 804 16.75 -44.03 4.59
N PHE A 805 16.93 -42.78 4.17
CA PHE A 805 15.84 -41.86 3.82
C PHE A 805 15.66 -41.67 2.31
N GLY A 806 16.38 -42.43 1.48
CA GLY A 806 16.37 -42.32 0.02
C GLY A 806 17.05 -41.06 -0.53
N VAL A 807 17.94 -40.42 0.24
CA VAL A 807 18.65 -39.19 -0.18
C VAL A 807 20.17 -39.37 -0.14
N SER A 808 20.90 -38.70 -1.03
CA SER A 808 22.38 -38.73 -1.04
C SER A 808 23.02 -37.69 -0.12
N LYS A 809 22.25 -36.73 0.39
CA LYS A 809 22.73 -35.57 1.17
C LYS A 809 22.01 -35.50 2.53
N ALA A 810 22.79 -35.54 3.60
CA ALA A 810 22.32 -35.45 4.98
C ALA A 810 23.39 -34.78 5.87
N ARG A 811 22.99 -34.17 6.99
CA ARG A 811 23.91 -33.55 7.97
C ARG A 811 23.30 -33.51 9.37
N TRP A 812 24.09 -33.05 10.35
CA TRP A 812 23.69 -32.90 11.75
C TRP A 812 23.51 -31.42 12.13
N PRO A 813 22.32 -30.82 11.92
CA PRO A 813 22.05 -29.43 12.28
C PRO A 813 21.78 -29.29 13.79
N GLU A 814 22.82 -29.42 14.61
CA GLU A 814 22.77 -29.43 16.07
C GLU A 814 21.94 -28.27 16.66
N LYS A 815 22.19 -27.04 16.21
CA LYS A 815 21.44 -25.87 16.69
C LYS A 815 19.94 -25.97 16.40
N SER A 816 19.55 -26.47 15.23
CA SER A 816 18.14 -26.68 14.88
C SER A 816 17.50 -27.79 15.71
N ALA A 817 18.26 -28.86 16.00
CA ALA A 817 17.78 -29.96 16.82
C ALA A 817 17.50 -29.51 18.27
N LYS A 818 18.40 -28.74 18.89
CA LYS A 818 18.20 -28.19 20.25
C LYS A 818 16.91 -27.36 20.35
N PHE A 819 16.73 -26.40 19.44
CA PHE A 819 15.49 -25.58 19.42
C PHE A 819 14.22 -26.41 19.22
N LEU A 820 14.28 -27.50 18.45
CA LEU A 820 13.14 -28.39 18.25
C LEU A 820 12.88 -29.30 19.46
N ILE A 821 13.91 -29.73 20.17
CA ILE A 821 13.78 -30.48 21.43
C ILE A 821 13.07 -29.61 22.47
N ASP A 822 13.52 -28.36 22.65
CA ASP A 822 12.92 -27.44 23.62
C ASP A 822 11.44 -27.18 23.29
N LEU A 823 11.12 -27.04 22.00
CA LEU A 823 9.74 -26.85 21.53
C LEU A 823 8.87 -28.09 21.75
N LEU A 824 9.41 -29.30 21.54
CA LEU A 824 8.71 -30.55 21.77
C LEU A 824 8.43 -30.78 23.27
N LYS A 825 9.40 -30.48 24.15
CA LYS A 825 9.22 -30.56 25.60
C LYS A 825 8.18 -29.56 26.11
N ASN A 826 8.15 -28.35 25.53
CA ASN A 826 7.09 -27.38 25.83
C ASN A 826 5.71 -27.90 25.36
N ALA A 827 5.63 -28.46 24.16
CA ALA A 827 4.39 -29.06 23.66
C ALA A 827 3.94 -30.28 24.50
N GLU A 828 4.88 -31.07 25.03
CA GLU A 828 4.63 -32.18 25.96
C GLU A 828 4.05 -31.69 27.30
N ALA A 829 4.63 -30.65 27.90
CA ALA A 829 4.09 -30.03 29.11
C ALA A 829 2.68 -29.46 28.90
N ASN A 830 2.41 -28.88 27.72
CA ASN A 830 1.08 -28.41 27.35
C ASN A 830 0.09 -29.57 27.12
N ALA A 831 0.57 -30.74 26.70
CA ALA A 831 -0.26 -31.94 26.54
C ALA A 831 -0.63 -32.55 27.89
N ASP A 832 0.34 -32.61 28.81
CA ASP A 832 0.15 -33.10 30.18
C ASP A 832 -0.86 -32.22 30.95
N THR A 833 -0.74 -30.90 30.81
CA THR A 833 -1.71 -29.94 31.37
C THR A 833 -3.12 -30.14 30.83
N LYS A 834 -3.25 -30.65 29.60
CA LYS A 834 -4.55 -30.98 28.97
C LYS A 834 -5.04 -32.39 29.28
N GLY A 835 -4.30 -33.18 30.05
CA GLY A 835 -4.63 -34.57 30.39
C GLY A 835 -4.55 -35.54 29.21
N LEU A 836 -3.73 -35.23 28.20
CA LEU A 836 -3.47 -36.14 27.07
C LEU A 836 -2.42 -37.20 27.48
N ASP A 837 -2.55 -38.44 27.00
CA ASP A 837 -1.54 -39.47 27.25
C ASP A 837 -0.21 -39.13 26.56
N THR A 838 0.76 -38.69 27.36
CA THR A 838 2.11 -38.32 26.92
C THR A 838 2.86 -39.50 26.26
N GLY A 839 2.50 -40.75 26.61
CA GLY A 839 3.06 -41.97 26.02
C GLY A 839 2.64 -42.21 24.57
N ASN A 840 1.54 -41.61 24.11
CA ASN A 840 0.96 -41.85 22.80
C ASN A 840 0.85 -40.61 21.90
N LEU A 841 1.60 -39.55 22.21
CA LEU A 841 1.67 -38.34 21.40
C LEU A 841 2.46 -38.55 20.10
N VAL A 842 1.97 -37.94 19.01
CA VAL A 842 2.60 -37.93 17.68
C VAL A 842 2.70 -36.49 17.18
N VAL A 843 3.82 -36.16 16.52
CA VAL A 843 4.00 -34.90 15.80
C VAL A 843 3.09 -34.89 14.57
N LYS A 844 1.89 -34.31 14.70
CA LYS A 844 0.91 -34.29 13.61
C LYS A 844 1.21 -33.23 12.56
N HIS A 845 1.65 -32.07 13.02
CA HIS A 845 1.97 -30.95 12.15
C HIS A 845 3.18 -30.21 12.70
N ILE A 846 4.14 -29.93 11.82
CA ILE A 846 5.26 -29.06 12.14
C ILE A 846 5.61 -28.21 10.92
N GLN A 847 5.62 -26.90 11.13
CA GLN A 847 5.84 -25.90 10.10
C GLN A 847 6.94 -24.95 10.53
N VAL A 848 7.81 -24.61 9.58
CA VAL A 848 8.90 -23.66 9.79
C VAL A 848 8.73 -22.55 8.76
N ASN A 849 8.60 -21.31 9.23
CA ASN A 849 8.43 -20.08 8.44
C ASN A 849 9.68 -19.20 8.58
N GLN A 850 10.00 -18.38 7.58
CA GLN A 850 11.15 -17.46 7.65
C GLN A 850 10.83 -16.30 8.59
N ALA A 851 11.81 -15.90 9.42
CA ALA A 851 11.72 -14.69 10.24
C ALA A 851 12.55 -13.55 9.60
N PRO A 852 12.29 -12.27 9.94
CA PRO A 852 13.05 -11.12 9.46
C PRO A 852 14.57 -11.32 9.60
N LYS A 853 15.31 -11.11 8.51
CA LYS A 853 16.75 -11.37 8.46
C LYS A 853 17.51 -10.32 9.25
N GLY A 854 18.35 -10.74 10.20
CA GLY A 854 19.26 -9.84 10.90
C GLY A 854 20.44 -9.47 9.99
N ARG A 855 20.82 -8.19 9.97
CA ARG A 855 21.94 -7.67 9.18
C ARG A 855 23.17 -7.47 10.07
N ARG A 856 24.30 -8.06 9.70
CA ARG A 856 25.63 -7.78 10.27
C ARG A 856 26.63 -7.46 9.17
N ARG A 857 27.71 -6.77 9.49
CA ARG A 857 28.81 -6.50 8.55
C ARG A 857 29.83 -7.62 8.65
N THR A 858 30.27 -8.15 7.50
CA THR A 858 31.45 -9.03 7.42
C THR A 858 32.57 -8.29 6.71
N TYR A 859 33.68 -8.11 7.41
CA TYR A 859 34.89 -7.49 6.87
C TYR A 859 35.71 -8.52 6.10
N ARG A 860 36.20 -8.13 4.93
CA ARG A 860 37.17 -8.90 4.13
C ARG A 860 38.45 -8.09 3.92
N ALA A 861 39.49 -8.76 3.41
CA ALA A 861 40.73 -8.12 3.00
C ALA A 861 40.48 -6.91 2.07
N HIS A 862 41.37 -5.91 2.14
CA HIS A 862 41.32 -4.65 1.39
C HIS A 862 40.07 -3.78 1.63
N GLY A 863 39.53 -3.78 2.86
CA GLY A 863 38.46 -2.85 3.27
C GLY A 863 37.08 -3.14 2.65
N ARG A 864 36.90 -4.29 1.97
CA ARG A 864 35.60 -4.67 1.41
C ARG A 864 34.64 -5.13 2.52
N ILE A 865 33.43 -4.58 2.51
CA ILE A 865 32.38 -4.90 3.48
C ILE A 865 31.23 -5.59 2.74
N ASN A 866 30.94 -6.84 3.09
CA ASN A 866 29.76 -7.56 2.62
C ASN A 866 28.74 -7.70 3.75
N PRO A 867 27.43 -7.61 3.46
CA PRO A 867 26.39 -7.90 4.44
C PRO A 867 26.36 -9.40 4.75
N TYR A 868 26.53 -9.75 6.02
CA TYR A 868 26.17 -11.06 6.55
C TYR A 868 24.71 -11.02 7.01
N MET A 869 23.86 -11.79 6.33
CA MET A 869 22.43 -11.87 6.65
C MET A 869 22.16 -13.17 7.41
N THR A 870 21.74 -13.08 8.66
CA THR A 870 21.23 -14.25 9.39
C THR A 870 19.86 -14.65 8.80
N ASN A 871 19.56 -15.94 8.77
CA ASN A 871 18.28 -16.47 8.28
C ASN A 871 17.50 -17.10 9.44
N PRO A 872 16.96 -16.32 10.39
CA PRO A 872 16.17 -16.84 11.51
C PRO A 872 14.83 -17.43 11.02
N CYS A 873 14.12 -18.15 11.90
CA CYS A 873 12.84 -18.75 11.56
C CYS A 873 11.83 -18.72 12.71
N HIS A 874 10.55 -18.81 12.36
CA HIS A 874 9.47 -19.19 13.27
C HIS A 874 9.20 -20.69 13.10
N ILE A 875 8.89 -21.40 14.19
CA ILE A 875 8.50 -22.81 14.18
C ILE A 875 7.14 -22.93 14.86
N GLU A 876 6.21 -23.65 14.23
CA GLU A 876 4.90 -24.01 14.77
C GLU A 876 4.80 -25.54 14.81
N LEU A 877 4.34 -26.08 15.92
CA LEU A 877 4.25 -27.51 16.18
C LEU A 877 2.89 -27.86 16.81
N ILE A 878 2.31 -28.97 16.37
CA ILE A 878 1.10 -29.57 16.93
C ILE A 878 1.38 -31.06 17.20
N LEU A 879 1.23 -31.45 18.47
CA LEU A 879 1.18 -32.83 18.92
C LEU A 879 -0.29 -33.28 19.01
N THR A 880 -0.58 -34.51 18.60
CA THR A 880 -1.89 -35.14 18.79
C THR A 880 -1.72 -36.51 19.41
N GLU A 881 -2.67 -36.92 20.24
CA GLU A 881 -2.79 -38.32 20.68
C GLU A 881 -3.12 -39.21 19.46
N ALA A 882 -2.36 -40.30 19.29
CA ALA A 882 -2.63 -41.25 18.21
C ALA A 882 -3.87 -42.09 18.54
N GLU A 883 -4.75 -42.31 17.57
CA GLU A 883 -5.89 -43.23 17.73
C GLU A 883 -5.37 -44.66 17.92
N GLU A 884 -5.85 -45.37 18.95
CA GLU A 884 -5.60 -46.80 19.11
C GLU A 884 -6.20 -47.56 17.94
N VAL A 885 -5.35 -47.98 17.01
CA VAL A 885 -5.76 -48.86 15.92
C VAL A 885 -5.82 -50.28 16.48
N VAL A 886 -7.05 -50.78 16.71
CA VAL A 886 -7.32 -52.23 16.78
C VAL A 886 -6.72 -52.86 15.51
N PRO A 887 -5.83 -53.85 15.61
CA PRO A 887 -5.13 -54.38 14.44
C PRO A 887 -6.15 -55.00 13.47
N LYS A 888 -6.45 -54.29 12.37
CA LYS A 888 -7.12 -54.87 11.22
C LYS A 888 -6.16 -55.84 10.54
N ALA A 889 -6.70 -57.02 10.20
CA ALA A 889 -5.98 -58.11 9.56
C ALA A 889 -5.09 -57.65 8.40
N ALA A 890 -3.94 -58.32 8.24
CA ALA A 890 -2.93 -58.01 7.24
C ALA A 890 -3.52 -57.98 5.82
N VAL A 891 -3.77 -56.78 5.30
CA VAL A 891 -4.04 -56.59 3.87
C VAL A 891 -2.69 -56.67 3.15
N LYS A 892 -2.54 -57.68 2.28
CA LYS A 892 -1.36 -57.87 1.43
C LYS A 892 -1.02 -56.55 0.72
N ARG A 893 0.23 -56.11 0.92
CA ARG A 893 0.83 -54.97 0.24
C ARG A 893 0.88 -55.30 -1.25
N ASN A 894 0.09 -54.62 -2.09
CA ASN A 894 0.27 -54.71 -3.54
C ASN A 894 1.63 -54.12 -3.90
N GLU A 895 2.48 -54.94 -4.53
CA GLU A 895 3.79 -54.52 -5.00
C GLU A 895 3.65 -53.38 -6.00
N HIS A 896 4.48 -52.35 -5.84
CA HIS A 896 4.46 -51.18 -6.70
C HIS A 896 5.12 -51.54 -8.04
N LEU A 897 4.34 -52.05 -8.99
CA LEU A 897 4.82 -52.44 -10.31
C LEU A 897 5.29 -51.22 -11.11
N SER A 898 6.47 -51.34 -11.71
CA SER A 898 7.04 -50.32 -12.61
C SER A 898 6.20 -50.17 -13.89
N SER A 899 6.34 -49.04 -14.59
CA SER A 899 5.60 -48.75 -15.82
C SER A 899 5.73 -49.84 -16.88
N ARG A 900 6.87 -50.54 -16.93
CA ARG A 900 7.09 -51.70 -17.82
C ARG A 900 6.27 -52.93 -17.40
N GLN A 901 6.12 -53.18 -16.11
CA GLN A 901 5.35 -54.31 -15.59
C GLN A 901 3.83 -54.08 -15.71
N ARG A 902 3.34 -52.85 -15.53
CA ARG A 902 1.94 -52.50 -15.83
C ARG A 902 1.62 -52.69 -17.32
N GLY A 903 2.53 -52.29 -18.21
CA GLY A 903 2.38 -52.49 -19.64
C GLY A 903 2.43 -53.96 -20.09
N ALA A 904 3.00 -54.86 -19.29
CA ALA A 904 2.96 -56.31 -19.56
C ALA A 904 1.62 -56.92 -19.11
N GLN A 905 1.13 -56.56 -17.91
CA GLN A 905 -0.16 -57.03 -17.41
C GLN A 905 -1.34 -56.55 -18.26
N ILE A 906 -1.30 -55.31 -18.77
CA ILE A 906 -2.36 -54.79 -19.66
C ILE A 906 -2.37 -55.55 -21.00
N ARG A 907 -1.21 -55.94 -21.52
CA ARG A 907 -1.12 -56.76 -22.74
C ARG A 907 -1.61 -58.19 -22.52
N GLN A 908 -1.37 -58.74 -21.33
CA GLN A 908 -1.82 -60.09 -20.99
C GLN A 908 -3.34 -60.13 -20.77
N ALA A 909 -3.90 -59.11 -20.12
CA ALA A 909 -5.34 -58.94 -19.96
C ALA A 909 -6.09 -58.64 -21.28
N LEU A 910 -5.40 -58.10 -22.30
CA LEU A 910 -5.93 -57.92 -23.66
C LEU A 910 -5.82 -59.18 -24.53
N ILE A 911 -5.08 -60.19 -24.10
CA ILE A 911 -4.97 -61.49 -24.78
C ILE A 911 -5.91 -62.52 -24.12
N GLU A 912 -6.24 -62.34 -22.84
CA GLU A 912 -7.18 -63.19 -22.08
C GLU A 912 -8.65 -62.73 -22.15
N ALA A 913 -8.92 -61.57 -22.75
CA ALA A 913 -10.25 -61.08 -23.12
C ALA A 913 -10.42 -61.19 -24.65
#